data_AF-A0A9N8VJJ4-F1
#
_entry.id   AF-A0A9N8VJJ4-F1
#
_cell.length_a   1.000
_cell.length_b   1.000
_cell.length_c   1.000
_cell.angle_alpha   90.00
_cell.angle_beta   90.00
_cell.angle_gamma   90.00
#
_symmetry.space_group_name_H-M   'P 1'
#
loop_
_entity.id
_entity.type
_entity.pdbx_description
1 polymer ?
#
loop_
_entity_poly.entity_id
_entity_poly.type
_entity_poly.pdbx_seq_one_letter_code
_entity_poly.pdbx_strand_id
1 'polypeptide(L)'
;MASAVFVLDLKGKVLISRNYRGDIPMSAVEKFMPLVLEAEEEQQAPTPCFTHEGINYLYIRHNNLYLLALTKKNSNATTILLFLHKLAEVFTEYFKELEEESIRDNFVIIYELLDEMMDFGYPQTTETKILQEYITQESHKLEIQVRPPMAVTNAVSWRSEGIKYRKNEVFLDVIESVNLLVNANGNVLRSEILGIIKMKCYLSGMPELRLGLNDKVMFESTGRSPSRGKAIEMEDVKFHQCVRLSRFENDRTISFIPPDALVESYAGSRIEYMIKAKAQFKRRSTANNVEIYVPVPDDADTPKFRSSIGSVHYAPEKSCLVWKIKQFQGGKEFLMRAHFGLPSVKNVDDPDKKPPIGVKFEIPYFTTSGIQVRYLKIVEKSGYQALPWAFFLANVSLDPDVPEAEMSSKVSHVTPVTTNSYNLPQQPSHVDFLASTPSSITRVLTYTSPLVHLFSYFLSLLSWSTRSSSESCLLVAAWWTICLYPRELIIYGTHIGLISWISWSWVEKGKSERLGKSNFTLAASQLDLNRTVQEIHNISDKLSSFHKLLNNANSYINWSDPVQTRKVLMGLAYSYPVWILFNYFVSLTWTFIIVGTFFLVWNSPWSKVIRYTLMRSQLFSRIVSFVFGFLWCGDFQQEGSKNVGTRSLPAVREQPKKLPLKNISLKEDTKTSDEYNEPVNDKDTFELPQRKEMITPEDPNTRKTIEWEWVDPGWWIDYGGAVDKEGWEYFDNRWNNPSSKSAFRRYTRRRKWARTARMIETIQKIEKPFNSTSEPDEKIDPIENTNDSSVDNKLSSNDHKDEESSISDQ
;
A
#
# COMPACT_ATOMS: atom_id res chain seq x y z
N MET A 1 29.89 5.87 0.80
CA MET A 1 31.01 4.97 0.45
C MET A 1 32.23 5.50 1.16
N ALA A 2 32.93 4.63 1.88
CA ALA A 2 34.14 5.02 2.61
C ALA A 2 35.25 5.43 1.61
N SER A 3 36.23 6.18 2.09
CA SER A 3 37.40 6.60 1.30
C SER A 3 38.68 6.03 1.90
N ALA A 4 38.77 6.04 3.23
CA ALA A 4 39.69 5.21 4.00
C ALA A 4 38.97 4.67 5.25
N VAL A 5 39.42 3.51 5.75
CA VAL A 5 38.96 2.88 7.00
C VAL A 5 40.18 2.68 7.91
N PHE A 6 39.99 2.90 9.20
CA PHE A 6 41.01 2.85 10.24
C PHE A 6 40.48 2.05 11.44
N VAL A 7 41.38 1.35 12.13
CA VAL A 7 41.16 0.84 13.48
C VAL A 7 42.15 1.53 14.40
N LEU A 8 41.66 2.17 15.45
CA LEU A 8 42.44 2.94 16.41
C LEU A 8 42.35 2.33 17.82
N ASP A 9 43.37 2.57 18.65
CA ASP A 9 43.30 2.34 20.09
C ASP A 9 42.46 3.42 20.81
N LEU A 10 42.26 3.27 22.12
CA LEU A 10 41.59 4.28 22.97
C LEU A 10 42.28 5.66 23.01
N LYS A 11 43.48 5.81 22.45
CA LYS A 11 44.25 7.07 22.39
C LYS A 11 44.19 7.72 21.01
N GLY A 12 43.44 7.13 20.06
CA GLY A 12 43.34 7.59 18.68
C GLY A 12 44.55 7.21 17.80
N LYS A 13 45.48 6.38 18.31
CA LYS A 13 46.62 5.90 17.53
C LYS A 13 46.14 4.85 16.53
N VAL A 14 46.51 5.02 15.27
CA VAL A 14 46.27 4.03 14.21
C VAL A 14 46.97 2.70 14.53
N LEU A 15 46.21 1.62 14.58
CA LEU A 15 46.70 0.25 14.63
C LEU A 15 46.85 -0.33 13.22
N ILE A 16 45.80 -0.15 12.42
CA ILE A 16 45.78 -0.51 11.00
C ILE A 16 44.90 0.48 10.22
N SER A 17 45.25 0.74 8.97
CA SER A 17 44.49 1.63 8.09
C SER A 17 44.54 1.17 6.65
N ARG A 18 43.41 1.22 5.95
CA ARG A 18 43.29 0.95 4.52
C ARG A 18 42.70 2.15 3.79
N ASN A 19 43.38 2.60 2.73
CA ASN A 19 42.90 3.66 1.85
C ASN A 19 42.37 3.03 0.56
N TYR A 20 41.11 3.29 0.24
CA TYR A 20 40.43 2.74 -0.93
C TYR A 20 40.31 3.74 -2.09
N ARG A 21 40.63 5.04 -1.87
CA ARG A 21 40.31 6.11 -2.85
C ARG A 21 41.38 7.16 -3.09
N GLY A 22 42.26 7.40 -2.13
CA GLY A 22 43.31 8.44 -2.22
C GLY A 22 42.81 9.89 -2.23
N ASP A 23 41.51 10.16 -2.07
CA ASP A 23 40.93 11.52 -2.10
C ASP A 23 40.90 12.23 -0.72
N ILE A 24 41.42 11.56 0.32
CA ILE A 24 41.62 12.07 1.69
C ILE A 24 43.06 11.73 2.13
N PRO A 25 43.82 12.68 2.70
CA PRO A 25 45.14 12.40 3.27
C PRO A 25 45.01 11.58 4.56
N MET A 26 45.87 10.58 4.75
CA MET A 26 45.76 9.67 5.89
C MET A 26 45.95 10.36 7.26
N SER A 27 46.71 11.46 7.31
CA SER A 27 46.89 12.29 8.51
C SER A 27 45.63 13.01 8.99
N ALA A 28 44.54 13.03 8.20
CA ALA A 28 43.25 13.53 8.68
C ALA A 28 42.75 12.76 9.92
N VAL A 29 43.18 11.50 10.10
CA VAL A 29 42.87 10.69 11.29
C VAL A 29 43.39 11.30 12.60
N GLU A 30 44.48 12.08 12.56
CA GLU A 30 45.09 12.70 13.75
C GLU A 30 44.16 13.73 14.40
N LYS A 31 43.21 14.30 13.63
CA LYS A 31 42.19 15.22 14.13
C LYS A 31 40.99 14.53 14.77
N PHE A 32 40.81 13.22 14.55
CA PHE A 32 39.62 12.50 15.04
C PHE A 32 39.51 12.53 16.57
N MET A 33 40.57 12.12 17.27
CA MET A 33 40.50 11.98 18.74
C MET A 33 40.36 13.33 19.46
N PRO A 34 41.10 14.42 19.10
CA PRO A 34 40.85 15.74 19.66
C PRO A 34 39.39 16.22 19.51
N LEU A 35 38.76 15.99 18.35
CA LEU A 35 37.37 16.40 18.09
C LEU A 35 36.33 15.58 18.86
N VAL A 36 36.62 14.30 19.15
CA VAL A 36 35.76 13.47 20.02
C VAL A 36 35.88 13.93 21.48
N LEU A 37 37.09 14.21 21.95
CA LEU A 37 37.33 14.71 23.31
C LEU A 37 36.71 16.11 23.51
N GLU A 38 36.86 17.02 22.54
CA GLU A 38 36.21 18.34 22.55
C GLU A 38 34.68 18.23 22.65
N ALA A 39 34.05 17.31 21.91
CA ALA A 39 32.62 17.05 21.99
C ALA A 39 32.18 16.46 23.35
N GLU A 40 32.96 15.52 23.90
CA GLU A 40 32.72 14.93 25.24
C GLU A 40 32.88 15.98 26.36
N GLU A 41 33.86 16.89 26.26
CA GLU A 41 34.07 18.01 27.19
C GLU A 41 32.93 19.05 27.13
N GLU A 42 32.36 19.32 25.94
CA GLU A 42 31.17 20.17 25.80
C GLU A 42 29.85 19.55 26.35
N GLN A 43 29.92 18.36 26.97
CA GLN A 43 28.76 17.57 27.42
C GLN A 43 27.77 17.20 26.29
N GLN A 44 28.19 17.33 25.03
CA GLN A 44 27.41 16.82 23.89
C GLN A 44 27.69 15.32 23.77
N ALA A 45 26.64 14.49 23.76
CA ALA A 45 26.81 13.06 23.52
C ALA A 45 27.50 12.85 22.15
N PRO A 46 28.71 12.27 22.09
CA PRO A 46 29.57 12.36 20.92
C PRO A 46 28.94 11.62 19.74
N THR A 47 28.59 12.39 18.70
CA THR A 47 27.78 11.86 17.60
C THR A 47 28.59 10.88 16.74
N PRO A 48 28.04 9.72 16.34
CA PRO A 48 28.77 8.70 15.58
C PRO A 48 29.10 9.12 14.13
N CYS A 49 28.66 10.30 13.71
CA CYS A 49 28.84 10.89 12.38
C CYS A 49 28.98 12.41 12.49
N PHE A 50 30.21 12.94 12.43
CA PHE A 50 30.49 14.38 12.45
C PHE A 50 31.29 14.85 11.23
N THR A 51 31.43 16.16 11.04
CA THR A 51 32.10 16.76 9.87
C THR A 51 33.09 17.84 10.30
N HIS A 52 34.33 17.75 9.82
CA HIS A 52 35.38 18.74 10.07
C HIS A 52 36.18 18.98 8.78
N GLU A 53 36.43 20.24 8.41
CA GLU A 53 37.14 20.65 7.18
C GLU A 53 36.60 20.03 5.86
N GLY A 54 35.31 19.66 5.83
CA GLY A 54 34.69 18.98 4.68
C GLY A 54 35.05 17.50 4.55
N ILE A 55 35.64 16.90 5.58
CA ILE A 55 35.77 15.46 5.77
C ILE A 55 34.71 15.01 6.77
N ASN A 56 33.94 13.99 6.42
CA ASN A 56 32.98 13.35 7.30
C ASN A 56 33.66 12.18 8.00
N TYR A 57 33.55 12.13 9.33
CA TYR A 57 34.09 11.09 10.22
C TYR A 57 32.90 10.25 10.68
N LEU A 58 32.91 8.95 10.37
CA LEU A 58 31.85 8.01 10.75
C LEU A 58 32.48 6.86 11.52
N TYR A 59 32.09 6.62 12.76
CA TYR A 59 32.76 5.66 13.62
C TYR A 59 31.81 4.86 14.52
N ILE A 60 32.33 3.74 15.02
CA ILE A 60 31.77 2.98 16.13
C ILE A 60 32.88 2.67 17.14
N ARG A 61 32.51 2.53 18.42
CA ARG A 61 33.40 1.99 19.47
C ARG A 61 33.08 0.52 19.66
N HIS A 62 34.09 -0.34 19.71
CA HIS A 62 33.96 -1.77 19.99
C HIS A 62 35.05 -2.16 20.99
N ASN A 63 34.67 -2.62 22.18
CA ASN A 63 35.60 -2.85 23.30
C ASN A 63 36.54 -1.64 23.55
N ASN A 64 37.83 -1.85 23.37
CA ASN A 64 38.94 -0.89 23.50
C ASN A 64 39.39 -0.29 22.14
N LEU A 65 38.60 -0.46 21.07
CA LEU A 65 38.92 0.00 19.72
C LEU A 65 37.89 1.00 19.17
N TYR A 66 38.37 1.93 18.35
CA TYR A 66 37.53 2.74 17.46
C TYR A 66 37.67 2.24 16.03
N LEU A 67 36.56 1.83 15.41
CA LEU A 67 36.50 1.53 13.98
C LEU A 67 35.95 2.77 13.28
N LEU A 68 36.77 3.40 12.44
CA LEU A 68 36.52 4.72 11.84
C LEU A 68 36.59 4.65 10.32
N ALA A 69 35.62 5.27 9.64
CA ALA A 69 35.62 5.48 8.20
C ALA A 69 35.57 6.98 7.88
N LEU A 70 36.45 7.43 6.98
CA LEU A 70 36.47 8.79 6.46
C LEU A 70 35.80 8.86 5.09
N THR A 71 35.02 9.91 4.83
CA THR A 71 34.52 10.20 3.48
C THR A 71 34.32 11.69 3.21
N LYS A 72 34.75 12.14 2.03
CA LYS A 72 34.69 13.54 1.58
C LYS A 72 33.45 13.85 0.73
N LYS A 73 32.69 12.81 0.37
CA LYS A 73 31.53 12.89 -0.53
C LYS A 73 30.27 12.57 0.26
N ASN A 74 29.18 13.29 -0.03
CA ASN A 74 27.85 12.94 0.49
C ASN A 74 27.59 11.45 0.18
N SER A 75 27.36 10.68 1.25
CA SER A 75 27.45 9.23 1.29
C SER A 75 26.35 8.70 2.18
N ASN A 76 25.80 7.54 1.85
CA ASN A 76 24.93 6.83 2.79
C ASN A 76 25.74 6.46 4.05
N ALA A 77 25.47 7.16 5.16
CA ALA A 77 26.13 6.96 6.44
C ALA A 77 25.76 5.59 7.05
N THR A 78 24.49 5.18 6.94
CA THR A 78 24.00 3.88 7.41
C THR A 78 24.72 2.72 6.74
N THR A 79 25.03 2.80 5.44
CA THR A 79 25.84 1.79 4.74
C THR A 79 27.26 1.69 5.30
N ILE A 80 27.86 2.81 5.71
CA ILE A 80 29.21 2.85 6.28
C ILE A 80 29.20 2.30 7.71
N LEU A 81 28.28 2.75 8.56
CA LEU A 81 28.15 2.26 9.95
C LEU A 81 27.82 0.76 9.98
N LEU A 82 26.91 0.29 9.12
CA LEU A 82 26.59 -1.14 8.98
C LEU A 82 27.82 -1.96 8.54
N PHE A 83 28.64 -1.44 7.64
CA PHE A 83 29.90 -2.07 7.26
C PHE A 83 30.89 -2.12 8.43
N LEU A 84 31.03 -1.07 9.23
CA LEU A 84 31.92 -1.06 10.40
C LEU A 84 31.46 -2.08 11.46
N HIS A 85 30.15 -2.22 11.71
CA HIS A 85 29.63 -3.28 12.57
C HIS A 85 29.90 -4.68 11.99
N LYS A 86 29.70 -4.89 10.69
CA LYS A 86 30.03 -6.17 10.02
C LYS A 86 31.53 -6.47 9.99
N LEU A 87 32.38 -5.46 9.95
CA LEU A 87 33.83 -5.60 10.05
C LEU A 87 34.25 -6.07 11.45
N ALA A 88 33.65 -5.50 12.51
CA ALA A 88 33.84 -5.96 13.89
C ALA A 88 33.32 -7.41 14.09
N GLU A 89 32.15 -7.73 13.52
CA GLU A 89 31.56 -9.08 13.56
C GLU A 89 32.48 -10.12 12.89
N VAL A 90 32.95 -9.86 11.67
CA VAL A 90 33.90 -10.73 10.95
C VAL A 90 35.21 -10.89 11.72
N PHE A 91 35.83 -9.80 12.20
CA PHE A 91 37.05 -9.90 13.00
C PHE A 91 36.84 -10.70 14.29
N THR A 92 35.68 -10.54 14.95
CA THR A 92 35.34 -11.31 16.16
C THR A 92 35.15 -12.79 15.85
N GLU A 93 34.57 -13.16 14.71
CA GLU A 93 34.44 -14.58 14.33
C GLU A 93 35.77 -15.21 13.86
N TYR A 94 36.72 -14.42 13.32
CA TYR A 94 38.08 -14.89 13.00
C TYR A 94 38.99 -15.01 14.24
N PHE A 95 38.98 -14.02 15.14
CA PHE A 95 39.94 -13.91 16.24
C PHE A 95 39.35 -14.32 17.61
N LYS A 96 38.04 -14.61 17.68
CA LYS A 96 37.20 -14.83 18.88
C LYS A 96 36.99 -13.59 19.73
N GLU A 97 38.05 -12.84 19.98
CA GLU A 97 38.05 -11.60 20.77
C GLU A 97 38.73 -10.49 19.95
N LEU A 98 38.03 -9.36 19.80
CA LEU A 98 38.49 -8.20 19.03
C LEU A 98 39.05 -7.13 19.97
N GLU A 99 40.38 -7.13 20.09
CA GLU A 99 41.16 -6.19 20.90
C GLU A 99 42.42 -5.71 20.16
N GLU A 100 43.18 -4.77 20.77
CA GLU A 100 44.42 -4.22 20.21
C GLU A 100 45.47 -5.29 19.90
N GLU A 101 45.62 -6.32 20.75
CA GLU A 101 46.58 -7.42 20.51
C GLU A 101 46.16 -8.27 19.31
N SER A 102 44.87 -8.61 19.19
CA SER A 102 44.31 -9.33 18.03
C SER A 102 44.60 -8.62 16.70
N ILE A 103 44.52 -7.27 16.68
CA ILE A 103 44.82 -6.46 15.49
C ILE A 103 46.32 -6.46 15.15
N ARG A 104 47.18 -6.37 16.16
CA ARG A 104 48.65 -6.32 15.98
C ARG A 104 49.20 -7.64 15.48
N ASP A 105 48.75 -8.77 16.02
CA ASP A 105 49.29 -10.09 15.70
C ASP A 105 48.76 -10.64 14.35
N ASN A 106 47.54 -10.28 13.95
CA ASN A 106 46.88 -10.79 12.74
C ASN A 106 46.89 -9.81 11.55
N PHE A 107 47.76 -8.79 11.57
CA PHE A 107 47.73 -7.65 10.63
C PHE A 107 47.70 -8.05 9.14
N VAL A 108 48.37 -9.15 8.75
CA VAL A 108 48.39 -9.67 7.37
C VAL A 108 46.98 -10.06 6.92
N ILE A 109 46.31 -10.91 7.71
CA ILE A 109 44.96 -11.42 7.43
C ILE A 109 43.95 -10.27 7.46
N ILE A 110 44.17 -9.26 8.31
CA ILE A 110 43.31 -8.08 8.38
C ILE A 110 43.43 -7.23 7.10
N TYR A 111 44.61 -7.13 6.48
CA TYR A 111 44.74 -6.49 5.16
C TYR A 111 44.04 -7.30 4.05
N GLU A 112 44.15 -8.63 4.04
CA GLU A 112 43.45 -9.50 3.09
C GLU A 112 41.92 -9.38 3.25
N LEU A 113 41.42 -9.41 4.48
CA LEU A 113 40.00 -9.18 4.80
C LEU A 113 39.54 -7.79 4.38
N LEU A 114 40.31 -6.74 4.63
CA LEU A 114 39.93 -5.38 4.27
C LEU A 114 39.81 -5.16 2.75
N ASP A 115 40.58 -5.90 1.95
CA ASP A 115 40.51 -5.84 0.48
C ASP A 115 39.38 -6.69 -0.11
N GLU A 116 39.14 -7.90 0.40
CA GLU A 116 38.04 -8.77 -0.07
C GLU A 116 36.66 -8.33 0.46
N MET A 117 36.61 -7.64 1.61
CA MET A 117 35.38 -7.07 2.16
C MET A 117 34.98 -5.73 1.54
N MET A 118 35.90 -4.97 0.94
CA MET A 118 35.60 -3.65 0.36
C MET A 118 36.55 -3.26 -0.79
N ASP A 119 35.99 -3.00 -1.99
CA ASP A 119 36.72 -2.39 -3.10
C ASP A 119 36.24 -0.95 -3.35
N PHE A 120 37.19 -0.03 -3.59
CA PHE A 120 36.96 1.39 -3.90
C PHE A 120 35.91 2.11 -3.02
N GLY A 121 35.76 1.69 -1.75
CA GLY A 121 34.78 2.24 -0.80
C GLY A 121 33.39 1.60 -0.81
N TYR A 122 33.18 0.53 -1.59
CA TYR A 122 31.96 -0.26 -1.73
C TYR A 122 32.16 -1.63 -1.06
N PRO A 123 31.36 -1.99 -0.03
CA PRO A 123 31.38 -3.34 0.54
C PRO A 123 31.10 -4.42 -0.51
N GLN A 124 31.86 -5.52 -0.46
CA GLN A 124 31.74 -6.68 -1.34
C GLN A 124 31.30 -7.91 -0.52
N THR A 125 32.22 -8.83 -0.19
CA THR A 125 31.91 -10.07 0.53
C THR A 125 32.09 -9.86 2.04
N THR A 126 31.01 -9.82 2.82
CA THR A 126 31.07 -9.66 4.29
C THR A 126 30.57 -10.88 5.07
N GLU A 127 30.58 -12.05 4.44
CA GLU A 127 30.07 -13.31 4.99
C GLU A 127 31.25 -14.16 5.48
N THR A 128 31.52 -14.16 6.80
CA THR A 128 32.72 -14.76 7.40
C THR A 128 33.00 -16.17 6.91
N LYS A 129 31.96 -17.02 6.87
CA LYS A 129 32.08 -18.44 6.55
C LYS A 129 32.40 -18.72 5.08
N ILE A 130 32.21 -17.74 4.19
CA ILE A 130 32.66 -17.82 2.80
C ILE A 130 34.08 -17.26 2.67
N LEU A 131 34.39 -16.16 3.36
CA LEU A 131 35.76 -15.62 3.45
C LEU A 131 36.74 -16.69 3.97
N GLN A 132 36.36 -17.44 5.01
CA GLN A 132 37.18 -18.50 5.64
C GLN A 132 37.52 -19.68 4.72
N GLU A 133 36.87 -19.84 3.55
CA GLU A 133 37.20 -20.88 2.57
C GLU A 133 38.44 -20.54 1.72
N TYR A 134 38.85 -19.26 1.67
CA TYR A 134 40.00 -18.81 0.86
C TYR A 134 40.94 -17.82 1.55
N ILE A 135 40.52 -17.18 2.64
CA ILE A 135 41.34 -16.34 3.53
C ILE A 135 41.60 -17.14 4.82
N THR A 136 42.68 -17.92 4.82
CA THR A 136 42.96 -18.91 5.88
C THR A 136 44.10 -18.50 6.80
N GLN A 137 43.92 -18.64 8.12
CA GLN A 137 44.96 -18.40 9.13
C GLN A 137 46.19 -19.33 8.98
N GLU A 138 46.04 -20.51 8.40
CA GLU A 138 47.13 -21.48 8.24
C GLU A 138 47.90 -21.27 6.92
N SER A 139 49.16 -20.84 7.02
CA SER A 139 50.07 -20.60 5.89
C SER A 139 50.65 -21.88 5.29
N HIS A 140 49.79 -22.81 4.88
CA HIS A 140 50.19 -23.99 4.10
C HIS A 140 50.81 -23.55 2.76
N LYS A 141 51.91 -24.19 2.37
CA LYS A 141 52.60 -23.89 1.11
C LYS A 141 51.66 -24.12 -0.08
N LEU A 142 51.27 -23.03 -0.75
CA LEU A 142 50.35 -23.05 -1.89
C LEU A 142 51.02 -23.60 -3.15
N GLU A 143 51.13 -24.92 -3.25
CA GLU A 143 51.33 -25.62 -4.53
C GLU A 143 50.06 -25.62 -5.41
N ILE A 144 48.91 -25.27 -4.82
CA ILE A 144 47.61 -25.12 -5.49
C ILE A 144 47.16 -23.66 -5.37
N GLN A 145 46.88 -23.05 -6.52
CA GLN A 145 46.32 -21.71 -6.59
C GLN A 145 44.89 -21.72 -6.03
N VAL A 146 44.69 -21.09 -4.85
CA VAL A 146 43.37 -20.94 -4.23
C VAL A 146 42.45 -20.20 -5.19
N ARG A 147 41.25 -20.76 -5.40
CA ARG A 147 40.20 -20.14 -6.24
C ARG A 147 39.08 -19.70 -5.31
N PRO A 148 38.52 -18.49 -5.47
CA PRO A 148 37.38 -18.06 -4.67
C PRO A 148 36.21 -19.02 -4.89
N PRO A 149 35.48 -19.40 -3.83
CA PRO A 149 34.39 -20.36 -3.92
C PRO A 149 33.22 -19.75 -4.70
N MET A 150 32.50 -20.58 -5.46
CA MET A 150 31.39 -20.13 -6.31
C MET A 150 30.31 -19.35 -5.55
N ALA A 151 30.17 -19.57 -4.23
CA ALA A 151 29.27 -18.83 -3.35
C ALA A 151 29.46 -17.31 -3.42
N VAL A 152 30.69 -16.80 -3.56
CA VAL A 152 30.99 -15.35 -3.72
C VAL A 152 30.28 -14.76 -4.94
N THR A 153 30.16 -15.55 -6.02
CA THR A 153 29.53 -15.13 -7.28
C THR A 153 28.06 -15.56 -7.43
N ASN A 154 27.51 -16.29 -6.46
CA ASN A 154 26.18 -16.90 -6.55
C ASN A 154 25.11 -16.02 -5.88
N ALA A 155 23.84 -16.20 -6.27
CA ALA A 155 22.70 -15.55 -5.61
C ALA A 155 22.41 -16.09 -4.19
N VAL A 156 23.23 -17.02 -3.70
CA VAL A 156 23.25 -17.56 -2.33
C VAL A 156 24.67 -17.38 -1.80
N SER A 157 24.94 -16.24 -1.17
CA SER A 157 26.28 -15.79 -0.77
C SER A 157 26.70 -16.17 0.64
N TRP A 158 25.85 -16.89 1.38
CA TRP A 158 25.99 -17.21 2.81
C TRP A 158 26.07 -18.72 3.08
N ARG A 159 26.18 -19.55 2.02
CA ARG A 159 26.24 -21.01 2.14
C ARG A 159 26.85 -21.65 0.88
N SER A 160 27.92 -22.42 1.08
CA SER A 160 28.59 -23.18 0.00
C SER A 160 27.90 -24.50 -0.33
N GLU A 161 28.08 -24.96 -1.57
CA GLU A 161 27.59 -26.27 -2.03
C GLU A 161 28.47 -27.42 -1.49
N GLY A 162 27.92 -28.63 -1.45
CA GLY A 162 28.69 -29.85 -1.12
C GLY A 162 28.86 -30.18 0.37
N ILE A 163 28.44 -29.29 1.28
CA ILE A 163 28.39 -29.52 2.74
C ILE A 163 27.71 -30.86 3.08
N LYS A 164 28.28 -31.66 3.97
CA LYS A 164 27.74 -32.97 4.40
C LYS A 164 27.89 -33.19 5.90
N TYR A 165 26.80 -33.55 6.56
CA TYR A 165 26.78 -33.96 7.97
C TYR A 165 26.43 -35.45 8.12
N ARG A 166 26.96 -36.10 9.17
CA ARG A 166 26.63 -37.51 9.50
C ARG A 166 25.19 -37.71 9.96
N LYS A 167 24.54 -36.65 10.45
CA LYS A 167 23.12 -36.56 10.78
C LYS A 167 22.60 -35.23 10.28
N ASN A 168 21.35 -35.18 9.81
CA ASN A 168 20.72 -33.95 9.36
C ASN A 168 19.72 -33.48 10.43
N GLU A 169 20.08 -32.43 11.18
CA GLU A 169 19.35 -31.96 12.37
C GLU A 169 19.27 -30.43 12.35
N VAL A 170 18.12 -29.87 12.76
CA VAL A 170 17.92 -28.42 12.89
C VAL A 170 17.44 -28.11 14.29
N PHE A 171 18.07 -27.14 14.94
CA PHE A 171 17.64 -26.61 16.23
C PHE A 171 17.13 -25.18 16.03
N LEU A 172 15.95 -24.89 16.55
CA LEU A 172 15.25 -23.62 16.36
C LEU A 172 14.90 -23.07 17.74
N ASP A 173 15.64 -22.05 18.16
CA ASP A 173 15.57 -21.42 19.48
C ASP A 173 14.73 -20.14 19.35
N VAL A 174 13.46 -20.20 19.77
CA VAL A 174 12.55 -19.06 19.79
C VAL A 174 12.72 -18.30 21.12
N ILE A 175 13.36 -17.14 21.05
CA ILE A 175 13.69 -16.30 22.20
C ILE A 175 12.77 -15.07 22.18
N GLU A 176 12.05 -14.81 23.26
CA GLU A 176 11.24 -13.60 23.45
C GLU A 176 11.83 -12.72 24.56
N SER A 177 12.44 -11.58 24.21
CA SER A 177 12.83 -10.57 25.20
C SER A 177 11.66 -9.64 25.50
N VAL A 178 11.26 -9.55 26.78
CA VAL A 178 10.11 -8.74 27.21
C VAL A 178 10.59 -7.37 27.72
N ASN A 179 10.47 -6.35 26.87
CA ASN A 179 10.84 -4.98 27.21
C ASN A 179 9.67 -4.31 27.96
N LEU A 180 9.89 -3.92 29.22
CA LEU A 180 8.86 -3.33 30.09
C LEU A 180 9.40 -2.07 30.79
N LEU A 181 8.78 -0.92 30.50
CA LEU A 181 9.02 0.35 31.19
C LEU A 181 7.81 0.69 32.06
N VAL A 182 8.04 0.86 33.36
CA VAL A 182 7.03 1.23 34.35
C VAL A 182 7.45 2.55 35.01
N ASN A 183 6.51 3.50 35.18
CA ASN A 183 6.81 4.75 35.88
C ASN A 183 6.84 4.56 37.41
N ALA A 184 7.33 5.59 38.12
CA ALA A 184 7.41 5.58 39.59
C ALA A 184 6.06 5.37 40.31
N ASN A 185 4.93 5.59 39.63
CA ASN A 185 3.58 5.39 40.17
C ASN A 185 3.06 3.96 39.95
N GLY A 186 3.82 3.09 39.27
CA GLY A 186 3.43 1.72 38.94
C GLY A 186 2.66 1.54 37.62
N ASN A 187 2.48 2.60 36.83
CA ASN A 187 1.82 2.51 35.52
C ASN A 187 2.82 2.08 34.44
N VAL A 188 2.42 1.13 33.59
CA VAL A 188 3.19 0.73 32.41
C VAL A 188 3.18 1.86 31.37
N LEU A 189 4.36 2.30 30.94
CA LEU A 189 4.53 3.30 29.87
C LEU A 189 4.81 2.64 28.50
N ARG A 190 5.58 1.56 28.50
CA ARG A 190 5.94 0.78 27.30
C ARG A 190 6.00 -0.69 27.67
N SER A 191 5.41 -1.55 26.86
CA SER A 191 5.42 -3.01 27.02
C SER A 191 5.39 -3.65 25.65
N GLU A 192 6.52 -4.18 25.21
CA GLU A 192 6.70 -4.79 23.89
C GLU A 192 7.47 -6.11 24.02
N ILE A 193 7.36 -6.99 23.01
CA ILE A 193 8.00 -8.31 23.01
C ILE A 193 8.86 -8.42 21.76
N LEU A 194 10.18 -8.43 21.95
CA LEU A 194 11.15 -8.62 20.86
C LEU A 194 11.42 -10.11 20.67
N GLY A 195 10.76 -10.70 19.68
CA GLY A 195 10.96 -12.11 19.29
C GLY A 195 12.12 -12.29 18.33
N ILE A 196 13.09 -13.14 18.69
CA ILE A 196 14.22 -13.55 17.86
C ILE A 196 14.17 -15.07 17.69
N ILE A 197 14.09 -15.56 16.45
CA ILE A 197 14.20 -16.99 16.13
C ILE A 197 15.64 -17.27 15.71
N LYS A 198 16.47 -17.76 16.64
CA LYS A 198 17.84 -18.22 16.33
C LYS A 198 17.77 -19.65 15.78
N MET A 199 18.62 -20.00 14.82
CA MET A 199 18.62 -21.32 14.18
C MET A 199 20.03 -21.89 14.06
N LYS A 200 20.18 -23.20 14.30
CA LYS A 200 21.44 -23.96 14.17
C LYS A 200 21.18 -25.12 13.22
N CYS A 201 21.86 -25.15 12.07
CA CYS A 201 21.39 -25.93 10.90
C CYS A 201 22.45 -26.92 10.39
N TYR A 202 22.54 -28.07 11.05
CA TYR A 202 23.39 -29.19 10.64
C TYR A 202 22.73 -29.97 9.50
N LEU A 203 22.69 -29.38 8.31
CA LEU A 203 22.05 -29.94 7.12
C LEU A 203 23.02 -30.08 5.95
N SER A 204 22.92 -31.19 5.22
CA SER A 204 23.73 -31.47 4.03
C SER A 204 23.18 -30.78 2.78
N GLY A 205 24.04 -30.45 1.81
CA GLY A 205 23.64 -29.86 0.54
C GLY A 205 23.06 -28.44 0.66
N MET A 206 22.07 -28.11 -0.17
CA MET A 206 21.51 -26.75 -0.32
C MET A 206 20.00 -26.69 -0.05
N PRO A 207 19.56 -27.05 1.18
CA PRO A 207 18.15 -27.25 1.51
C PRO A 207 17.35 -25.94 1.51
N GLU A 208 16.22 -25.93 0.81
CA GLU A 208 15.20 -24.88 0.96
C GLU A 208 14.32 -25.21 2.17
N LEU A 209 14.45 -24.38 3.22
CA LEU A 209 13.60 -24.41 4.40
C LEU A 209 12.35 -23.54 4.17
N ARG A 210 11.23 -23.97 4.76
CA ARG A 210 9.99 -23.19 4.85
C ARG A 210 9.44 -23.27 6.27
N LEU A 211 9.42 -22.13 6.96
CA LEU A 211 8.95 -21.99 8.33
C LEU A 211 7.50 -21.50 8.34
N GLY A 212 6.61 -22.25 8.98
CA GLY A 212 5.22 -21.87 9.21
C GLY A 212 4.99 -21.43 10.66
N LEU A 213 4.61 -20.18 10.87
CA LEU A 213 4.25 -19.62 12.18
C LEU A 213 2.72 -19.49 12.33
N ASN A 214 2.24 -19.15 13.53
CA ASN A 214 0.82 -18.85 13.80
C ASN A 214 0.42 -17.40 13.48
N ASP A 215 0.90 -16.84 12.36
CA ASP A 215 0.59 -15.49 11.87
C ASP A 215 -0.91 -15.30 11.60
N LYS A 216 -1.51 -14.27 12.22
CA LYS A 216 -2.89 -13.82 12.02
C LYS A 216 -3.20 -13.55 10.55
N VAL A 217 -2.32 -12.83 9.85
CA VAL A 217 -2.51 -12.41 8.44
C VAL A 217 -2.56 -13.64 7.52
N MET A 218 -1.74 -14.66 7.81
CA MET A 218 -1.75 -15.94 7.07
C MET A 218 -3.01 -16.76 7.35
N PHE A 219 -3.55 -16.74 8.58
CA PHE A 219 -4.81 -17.41 8.89
C PHE A 219 -6.02 -16.74 8.21
N GLU A 220 -6.08 -15.41 8.21
CA GLU A 220 -7.12 -14.61 7.57
C GLU A 220 -7.14 -14.80 6.05
N SER A 221 -5.98 -14.69 5.38
CA SER A 221 -5.84 -14.96 3.94
C SER A 221 -6.14 -16.42 3.55
N THR A 222 -5.90 -17.38 4.43
CA THR A 222 -6.29 -18.80 4.21
C THR A 222 -7.79 -19.05 4.52
N GLY A 223 -8.58 -18.04 4.89
CA GLY A 223 -10.00 -18.18 5.24
C GLY A 223 -10.24 -19.00 6.52
N ARG A 224 -9.22 -19.20 7.35
CA ARG A 224 -9.28 -20.04 8.57
C ARG A 224 -9.33 -19.16 9.81
N SER A 225 -10.53 -18.73 10.19
CA SER A 225 -10.74 -17.98 11.43
C SER A 225 -10.13 -18.74 12.63
N PRO A 226 -9.09 -18.19 13.30
CA PRO A 226 -8.44 -18.87 14.40
C PRO A 226 -9.29 -18.79 15.66
N SER A 227 -9.31 -19.84 16.48
CA SER A 227 -9.92 -19.77 17.81
C SER A 227 -9.31 -18.62 18.60
N ARG A 228 -10.15 -17.70 19.14
CA ARG A 228 -9.74 -16.49 19.87
C ARG A 228 -8.48 -16.71 20.72
N GLY A 229 -7.41 -15.96 20.43
CA GLY A 229 -6.16 -16.00 21.19
C GLY A 229 -5.15 -17.08 20.80
N LYS A 230 -5.22 -17.70 19.60
CA LYS A 230 -4.17 -18.62 19.09
C LYS A 230 -3.33 -18.12 17.92
N ALA A 231 -3.76 -17.06 17.23
CA ALA A 231 -2.98 -16.43 16.17
C ALA A 231 -2.36 -15.13 16.65
N ILE A 232 -1.22 -14.75 16.08
CA ILE A 232 -0.41 -13.60 16.50
C ILE A 232 -0.37 -12.55 15.40
N GLU A 233 -0.57 -11.32 15.85
CA GLU A 233 -0.35 -10.09 15.11
C GLU A 233 1.11 -9.68 15.32
N MET A 234 1.91 -9.68 14.25
CA MET A 234 3.32 -9.24 14.29
C MET A 234 3.40 -7.86 13.66
N GLU A 235 3.79 -6.85 14.44
CA GLU A 235 3.82 -5.44 14.01
C GLU A 235 4.93 -5.17 12.98
N ASP A 236 6.13 -5.68 13.23
CA ASP A 236 7.28 -5.68 12.31
C ASP A 236 7.98 -7.06 12.37
N VAL A 237 8.59 -7.48 11.26
CA VAL A 237 9.36 -8.74 11.16
C VAL A 237 10.60 -8.51 10.30
N LYS A 238 11.76 -8.48 10.95
CA LYS A 238 13.07 -8.33 10.29
C LYS A 238 13.64 -9.71 9.98
N PHE A 239 14.08 -9.91 8.75
CA PHE A 239 14.60 -11.18 8.26
C PHE A 239 16.09 -11.13 7.95
N HIS A 240 16.76 -12.28 8.09
CA HIS A 240 18.10 -12.48 7.55
C HIS A 240 18.06 -12.47 6.01
N GLN A 241 19.17 -12.06 5.36
CA GLN A 241 19.30 -11.98 3.89
C GLN A 241 18.91 -13.27 3.15
N CYS A 242 19.01 -14.42 3.83
CA CYS A 242 18.63 -15.70 3.27
C CYS A 242 17.13 -15.91 3.00
N VAL A 243 16.25 -15.04 3.52
CA VAL A 243 14.79 -15.14 3.34
C VAL A 243 14.34 -14.46 2.06
N ARG A 244 13.60 -15.18 1.22
CA ARG A 244 13.03 -14.65 -0.02
C ARG A 244 11.82 -13.77 0.27
N LEU A 245 12.06 -12.49 0.53
CA LEU A 245 11.04 -11.49 0.91
C LEU A 245 9.81 -11.49 -0.02
N SER A 246 10.00 -11.64 -1.33
CA SER A 246 8.89 -11.70 -2.30
C SER A 246 7.95 -12.90 -2.15
N ARG A 247 8.37 -14.00 -1.49
CA ARG A 247 7.47 -15.11 -1.09
C ARG A 247 6.75 -14.82 0.23
N PHE A 248 7.34 -14.00 1.10
CA PHE A 248 6.70 -13.56 2.33
C PHE A 248 5.66 -12.46 2.07
N GLU A 249 5.92 -11.56 1.13
CA GLU A 249 4.97 -10.50 0.73
C GLU A 249 3.71 -11.08 0.09
N ASN A 250 3.84 -12.07 -0.81
CA ASN A 250 2.71 -12.73 -1.45
C ASN A 250 1.98 -13.72 -0.52
N ASP A 251 2.69 -14.71 0.03
CA ASP A 251 2.08 -15.90 0.64
C ASP A 251 2.27 -15.97 2.17
N ARG A 252 2.80 -14.90 2.80
CA ARG A 252 3.29 -14.89 4.20
C ARG A 252 4.20 -16.07 4.56
N THR A 253 4.86 -16.64 3.54
CA THR A 253 5.61 -17.90 3.64
C THR A 253 7.11 -17.62 3.75
N ILE A 254 7.65 -17.81 4.97
CA ILE A 254 9.06 -17.62 5.28
C ILE A 254 9.87 -18.75 4.64
N SER A 255 10.58 -18.46 3.54
CA SER A 255 11.32 -19.46 2.74
C SER A 255 12.77 -19.03 2.52
N PHE A 256 13.72 -19.89 2.90
CA PHE A 256 15.15 -19.54 3.02
C PHE A 256 16.09 -20.75 2.89
N ILE A 257 17.39 -20.48 2.82
CA ILE A 257 18.49 -21.47 2.87
C ILE A 257 19.41 -21.05 4.03
N PRO A 258 19.61 -21.84 5.10
CA PRO A 258 20.20 -21.33 6.35
C PRO A 258 21.74 -21.26 6.40
N PRO A 259 22.31 -20.22 7.05
CA PRO A 259 23.68 -20.19 7.59
C PRO A 259 23.76 -20.81 9.01
N ASP A 260 24.78 -20.44 9.80
CA ASP A 260 25.22 -21.11 11.06
C ASP A 260 26.02 -20.10 11.95
N ALA A 261 25.89 -20.00 13.30
CA ALA A 261 26.21 -18.78 14.13
C ALA A 261 26.46 -18.95 15.68
N LEU A 262 26.80 -17.88 16.50
CA LEU A 262 26.27 -17.47 17.89
C LEU A 262 27.08 -16.46 18.85
N VAL A 263 26.42 -15.93 19.95
CA VAL A 263 26.83 -15.41 21.36
C VAL A 263 26.75 -13.87 21.81
N GLU A 264 26.86 -13.49 23.15
CA GLU A 264 26.23 -12.34 23.94
C GLU A 264 26.82 -11.91 25.39
N SER A 265 26.49 -10.68 25.97
CA SER A 265 26.18 -10.15 27.40
C SER A 265 27.12 -10.27 28.70
N TYR A 266 27.02 -9.69 29.96
CA TYR A 266 26.02 -9.10 30.97
C TYR A 266 26.54 -7.97 32.03
N ALA A 267 26.09 -7.85 33.34
CA ALA A 267 26.05 -6.61 34.25
C ALA A 267 26.53 -6.63 35.80
N GLY A 268 26.10 -5.71 36.75
CA GLY A 268 26.51 -5.57 38.23
C GLY A 268 25.97 -4.36 39.12
N SER A 269 26.59 -3.80 40.25
CA SER A 269 25.83 -3.46 41.55
C SER A 269 26.16 -2.22 42.62
N ARG A 270 25.26 -1.67 43.58
CA ARG A 270 25.38 -0.78 44.88
C ARG A 270 24.13 -0.38 45.94
N ILE A 271 23.81 0.85 46.50
CA ILE A 271 22.78 1.37 47.61
C ILE A 271 21.54 0.48 48.24
N GLU A 272 20.88 0.88 49.39
CA GLU A 272 19.66 0.39 50.20
C GLU A 272 18.20 0.47 49.67
N TYR A 273 17.47 -0.67 49.70
CA TYR A 273 16.10 -0.86 49.14
C TYR A 273 15.21 -1.89 49.88
N MET A 274 13.88 -1.76 49.74
CA MET A 274 12.87 -2.77 50.12
C MET A 274 11.97 -3.12 48.93
N ILE A 275 11.81 -4.41 48.63
CA ILE A 275 11.26 -4.88 47.35
C ILE A 275 10.32 -6.08 47.54
N LYS A 276 9.21 -6.07 46.80
CA LYS A 276 8.28 -7.19 46.66
C LYS A 276 8.25 -7.65 45.20
N ALA A 277 8.63 -8.89 44.95
CA ALA A 277 8.56 -9.50 43.62
C ALA A 277 7.34 -10.45 43.55
N LYS A 278 6.60 -10.43 42.43
CA LYS A 278 5.40 -11.25 42.21
C LYS A 278 5.35 -11.78 40.79
N ALA A 279 5.37 -13.10 40.63
CA ALA A 279 5.36 -13.75 39.33
C ALA A 279 3.93 -13.78 38.74
N GLN A 280 3.65 -12.95 37.73
CA GLN A 280 2.32 -12.86 37.10
C GLN A 280 2.11 -13.82 35.92
N PHE A 281 2.92 -14.88 35.81
CA PHE A 281 2.80 -15.92 34.77
C PHE A 281 2.13 -17.21 35.30
N LYS A 282 1.77 -18.11 34.36
CA LYS A 282 1.01 -19.35 34.61
C LYS A 282 1.68 -20.21 35.69
N ARG A 283 0.93 -20.66 36.70
CA ARG A 283 1.43 -21.42 37.90
C ARG A 283 2.23 -22.70 37.62
N ARG A 284 2.10 -23.27 36.41
CA ARG A 284 2.85 -24.44 35.93
C ARG A 284 4.24 -24.11 35.38
N SER A 285 4.48 -22.83 35.07
CA SER A 285 5.73 -22.30 34.55
C SER A 285 6.57 -21.77 35.71
N THR A 286 7.89 -21.85 35.56
CA THR A 286 8.87 -21.41 36.55
C THR A 286 9.94 -20.62 35.82
N ALA A 287 10.22 -19.40 36.29
CA ALA A 287 11.38 -18.64 35.84
C ALA A 287 12.62 -19.15 36.57
N ASN A 288 13.63 -19.56 35.81
CA ASN A 288 14.95 -19.90 36.32
C ASN A 288 15.83 -18.64 36.36
N ASN A 289 16.91 -18.72 37.15
CA ASN A 289 18.00 -17.74 37.15
C ASN A 289 17.51 -16.28 37.23
N VAL A 290 16.50 -16.02 38.07
CA VAL A 290 15.92 -14.68 38.19
C VAL A 290 16.89 -13.81 38.96
N GLU A 291 17.39 -12.78 38.31
CA GLU A 291 18.32 -11.79 38.86
C GLU A 291 17.64 -10.43 38.75
N ILE A 292 17.14 -9.93 39.89
CA ILE A 292 16.57 -8.60 39.98
C ILE A 292 17.74 -7.64 40.20
N TYR A 293 17.96 -6.72 39.26
CA TYR A 293 19.01 -5.69 39.22
C TYR A 293 18.37 -4.34 39.56
N VAL A 294 18.52 -3.89 40.79
CA VAL A 294 17.81 -2.70 41.32
C VAL A 294 18.74 -1.50 41.24
N PRO A 295 18.60 -0.43 40.48
CA PRO A 295 19.58 0.66 40.56
C PRO A 295 19.53 1.40 41.89
N VAL A 296 20.72 1.66 42.40
CA VAL A 296 21.02 1.88 43.81
C VAL A 296 22.37 2.61 43.86
N PRO A 297 22.48 3.74 44.54
CA PRO A 297 24.25 4.53 44.76
C PRO A 297 25.58 3.79 44.93
N ASP A 298 26.58 4.58 44.53
CA ASP A 298 28.02 4.43 44.56
C ASP A 298 28.57 4.61 45.98
N ASP A 299 28.10 5.64 46.69
CA ASP A 299 28.52 6.02 48.05
C ASP A 299 28.18 4.99 49.17
N ALA A 300 27.46 3.91 48.88
CA ALA A 300 26.73 3.16 49.89
C ALA A 300 27.49 2.00 50.55
N ASP A 301 27.55 2.01 51.88
CA ASP A 301 28.33 1.09 52.72
C ASP A 301 27.48 0.06 53.50
N THR A 302 28.13 -0.69 54.40
CA THR A 302 27.56 -1.58 55.45
C THR A 302 26.31 -2.41 55.09
N PRO A 303 26.32 -3.16 53.96
CA PRO A 303 25.18 -3.96 53.48
C PRO A 303 24.68 -5.02 54.45
N LYS A 304 23.35 -5.10 54.64
CA LYS A 304 22.64 -6.08 55.49
C LYS A 304 21.36 -6.55 54.79
N PHE A 305 21.24 -7.85 54.49
CA PHE A 305 20.09 -8.39 53.73
C PHE A 305 19.15 -9.25 54.56
N ARG A 306 17.86 -9.22 54.22
CA ARG A 306 16.82 -10.18 54.66
C ARG A 306 15.90 -10.50 53.48
N SER A 307 16.14 -11.63 52.80
CA SER A 307 15.27 -12.18 51.75
C SER A 307 14.37 -13.28 52.31
N SER A 308 13.16 -13.43 51.76
CA SER A 308 12.29 -14.59 52.06
C SER A 308 12.71 -15.85 51.28
N ILE A 309 13.40 -15.69 50.15
CA ILE A 309 13.99 -16.75 49.33
C ILE A 309 15.10 -16.15 48.44
N GLY A 310 16.06 -16.99 48.02
CA GLY A 310 17.17 -16.55 47.18
C GLY A 310 18.24 -15.73 47.92
N SER A 311 19.40 -15.57 47.29
CA SER A 311 20.57 -14.87 47.84
C SER A 311 20.67 -13.45 47.30
N VAL A 312 21.28 -12.53 48.06
CA VAL A 312 21.44 -11.11 47.70
C VAL A 312 22.92 -10.74 47.82
N HIS A 313 23.53 -10.16 46.80
CA HIS A 313 25.00 -10.07 46.68
C HIS A 313 25.52 -8.65 46.39
N TYR A 314 26.38 -8.13 47.26
CA TYR A 314 27.06 -6.83 47.10
C TYR A 314 28.22 -6.96 46.10
N ALA A 315 28.16 -6.19 45.03
CA ALA A 315 29.16 -6.13 43.97
C ALA A 315 29.34 -4.64 43.58
N PRO A 316 30.27 -3.90 44.22
CA PRO A 316 30.27 -2.42 44.25
C PRO A 316 30.37 -1.74 42.88
N GLU A 317 30.79 -2.47 41.85
CA GLU A 317 31.48 -1.88 40.73
C GLU A 317 30.57 -1.19 39.68
N LYS A 318 29.23 -1.22 39.83
CA LYS A 318 28.25 -0.71 38.81
C LYS A 318 26.84 -0.25 39.32
N SER A 319 26.64 0.15 40.57
CA SER A 319 25.41 0.82 41.11
C SER A 319 23.99 0.19 40.88
N CYS A 320 23.83 -1.15 40.94
CA CYS A 320 22.55 -1.94 41.09
C CYS A 320 22.43 -2.91 42.34
N LEU A 321 21.32 -3.40 42.91
CA LEU A 321 21.31 -4.50 43.91
C LEU A 321 20.89 -5.78 43.21
N VAL A 322 21.71 -6.84 43.30
CA VAL A 322 21.41 -8.13 42.67
C VAL A 322 20.80 -9.10 43.68
N TRP A 323 19.49 -9.38 43.53
CA TRP A 323 18.77 -10.45 44.24
C TRP A 323 18.56 -11.64 43.29
N LYS A 324 19.21 -12.77 43.61
CA LYS A 324 19.22 -13.99 42.79
C LYS A 324 18.28 -15.06 43.36
N ILE A 325 17.26 -15.43 42.59
CA ILE A 325 16.28 -16.48 42.90
C ILE A 325 16.43 -17.59 41.84
N LYS A 326 16.97 -18.75 42.25
CA LYS A 326 17.25 -19.87 41.32
C LYS A 326 16.02 -20.36 40.56
N GLN A 327 14.86 -20.40 41.22
CA GLN A 327 13.57 -20.83 40.66
C GLN A 327 12.43 -20.00 41.26
N PHE A 328 11.66 -19.34 40.40
CA PHE A 328 10.50 -18.52 40.77
C PHE A 328 9.26 -19.07 40.07
N GLN A 329 8.40 -19.76 40.82
CA GLN A 329 7.17 -20.36 40.28
C GLN A 329 6.07 -19.31 40.05
N GLY A 330 5.33 -19.44 38.95
CA GLY A 330 4.21 -18.56 38.61
C GLY A 330 3.14 -18.45 39.72
N GLY A 331 2.64 -17.25 39.95
CA GLY A 331 1.61 -16.95 40.95
C GLY A 331 2.11 -16.85 42.40
N LYS A 332 3.40 -17.03 42.68
CA LYS A 332 4.00 -16.75 44.00
C LYS A 332 4.44 -15.28 44.11
N GLU A 333 4.61 -14.82 45.35
CA GLU A 333 5.23 -13.54 45.68
C GLU A 333 6.24 -13.72 46.83
N PHE A 334 7.32 -12.93 46.78
CA PHE A 334 8.45 -12.98 47.70
C PHE A 334 8.88 -11.56 48.09
N LEU A 335 9.51 -11.42 49.26
CA LEU A 335 9.95 -10.13 49.81
C LEU A 335 11.45 -10.12 50.06
N MET A 336 12.08 -8.96 49.84
CA MET A 336 13.49 -8.72 50.11
C MET A 336 13.67 -7.33 50.74
N ARG A 337 14.47 -7.26 51.80
CA ARG A 337 14.92 -6.02 52.45
C ARG A 337 16.45 -5.96 52.43
N ALA A 338 17.00 -4.80 52.11
CA ALA A 338 18.44 -4.59 52.04
C ALA A 338 18.81 -3.22 52.60
N HIS A 339 19.49 -3.21 53.75
CA HIS A 339 19.95 -2.01 54.44
C HIS A 339 21.41 -1.71 54.17
N PHE A 340 21.77 -0.44 54.08
CA PHE A 340 23.11 0.06 53.73
C PHE A 340 23.29 1.42 54.40
N GLY A 341 24.49 1.71 54.87
CA GLY A 341 24.81 3.09 55.24
C GLY A 341 25.01 3.96 54.01
N LEU A 342 24.82 5.25 54.20
CA LEU A 342 25.31 6.29 53.31
C LEU A 342 26.21 7.21 54.17
N PRO A 343 27.30 7.76 53.62
CA PRO A 343 28.13 8.72 54.32
C PRO A 343 27.31 9.93 54.77
N SER A 344 27.66 10.49 55.93
CA SER A 344 26.94 11.61 56.54
C SER A 344 27.12 12.94 55.82
N VAL A 345 28.00 12.99 54.82
CA VAL A 345 28.22 14.13 53.94
C VAL A 345 27.71 13.74 52.56
N LYS A 346 26.79 14.55 52.02
CA LYS A 346 26.36 14.45 50.62
C LYS A 346 27.21 15.42 49.78
N ASN A 347 27.68 14.98 48.62
CA ASN A 347 28.10 15.92 47.58
C ASN A 347 26.87 16.70 47.11
N VAL A 348 27.03 18.01 46.90
CA VAL A 348 25.94 18.92 46.49
C VAL A 348 25.92 19.12 44.97
N ASP A 349 27.03 18.78 44.31
CA ASP A 349 27.32 19.16 42.92
C ASP A 349 26.91 18.10 41.87
N ASP A 350 26.46 16.91 42.28
CA ASP A 350 26.03 15.83 41.39
C ASP A 350 24.58 15.38 41.73
N PRO A 351 23.61 15.49 40.80
CA PRO A 351 22.21 15.16 41.07
C PRO A 351 21.96 13.64 41.14
N ASP A 352 21.24 13.18 42.19
CA ASP A 352 20.80 11.77 42.38
C ASP A 352 20.29 11.11 41.07
N LYS A 353 21.17 10.43 40.32
CA LYS A 353 20.74 9.59 39.20
C LYS A 353 19.92 8.42 39.75
N LYS A 354 18.77 8.16 39.13
CA LYS A 354 17.80 7.14 39.58
C LYS A 354 17.48 6.19 38.43
N PRO A 355 18.40 5.27 38.08
CA PRO A 355 18.16 4.35 36.97
C PRO A 355 17.03 3.35 37.29
N PRO A 356 16.38 2.74 36.29
CA PRO A 356 15.19 1.91 36.49
C PRO A 356 15.52 0.47 36.93
N ILE A 357 14.68 -0.13 37.79
CA ILE A 357 14.84 -1.53 38.25
C ILE A 357 14.77 -2.50 37.05
N GLY A 358 15.92 -3.05 36.68
CA GLY A 358 16.04 -4.13 35.72
C GLY A 358 15.75 -5.50 36.34
N VAL A 359 15.23 -6.42 35.54
CA VAL A 359 15.07 -7.83 35.97
C VAL A 359 15.45 -8.73 34.82
N LYS A 360 16.51 -9.52 35.00
CA LYS A 360 16.83 -10.65 34.12
C LYS A 360 16.09 -11.89 34.65
N PHE A 361 15.48 -12.64 33.76
CA PHE A 361 14.89 -13.95 34.06
C PHE A 361 14.91 -14.85 32.84
N GLU A 362 14.76 -16.16 33.03
CA GLU A 362 14.69 -17.15 31.96
C GLU A 362 13.49 -18.09 32.21
N ILE A 363 12.43 -18.01 31.41
CA ILE A 363 11.29 -18.94 31.48
C ILE A 363 11.38 -19.93 30.29
N PRO A 364 11.92 -21.15 30.48
CA PRO A 364 11.98 -22.14 29.43
C PRO A 364 10.60 -22.73 29.13
N TYR A 365 10.41 -23.17 27.88
CA TYR A 365 9.16 -23.72 27.35
C TYR A 365 7.96 -22.78 27.51
N PHE A 366 8.21 -21.47 27.45
CA PHE A 366 7.21 -20.42 27.59
C PHE A 366 7.37 -19.35 26.51
N THR A 367 6.24 -18.79 26.11
CA THR A 367 6.09 -17.70 25.15
C THR A 367 5.06 -16.74 25.74
N THR A 368 5.43 -15.47 25.89
CA THR A 368 4.54 -14.39 26.32
C THR A 368 3.61 -13.98 25.18
N SER A 369 4.13 -13.90 23.94
CA SER A 369 3.32 -13.65 22.75
C SER A 369 2.37 -14.82 22.40
N GLY A 370 2.76 -16.04 22.76
CA GLY A 370 2.05 -17.29 22.41
C GLY A 370 2.54 -17.96 21.12
N ILE A 371 3.71 -17.57 20.59
CA ILE A 371 4.19 -17.96 19.26
C ILE A 371 4.40 -19.46 19.11
N GLN A 372 3.95 -19.99 17.97
CA GLN A 372 3.92 -21.41 17.67
C GLN A 372 4.47 -21.68 16.28
N VAL A 373 5.57 -22.43 16.26
CA VAL A 373 6.12 -23.04 15.05
C VAL A 373 5.19 -24.17 14.64
N ARG A 374 4.36 -23.95 13.62
CA ARG A 374 3.38 -24.90 13.12
C ARG A 374 4.02 -26.02 12.30
N TYR A 375 5.07 -25.68 11.56
CA TYR A 375 5.91 -26.63 10.82
C TYR A 375 7.25 -25.99 10.44
N LEU A 376 8.27 -26.82 10.27
CA LEU A 376 9.47 -26.49 9.52
C LEU A 376 9.64 -27.54 8.41
N LYS A 377 9.35 -27.18 7.16
CA LYS A 377 9.51 -28.07 6.01
C LYS A 377 10.90 -27.89 5.44
N ILE A 378 11.68 -28.97 5.41
CA ILE A 378 13.01 -29.04 4.79
C ILE A 378 12.84 -29.70 3.42
N VAL A 379 13.36 -29.07 2.36
CA VAL A 379 13.30 -29.58 0.98
C VAL A 379 14.71 -29.58 0.41
N GLU A 380 15.28 -30.77 0.17
CA GLU A 380 16.57 -30.92 -0.48
C GLU A 380 16.51 -31.91 -1.64
N LYS A 381 17.32 -31.67 -2.69
CA LYS A 381 17.34 -32.47 -3.94
C LYS A 381 17.59 -33.96 -3.69
N SER A 382 18.38 -34.31 -2.66
CA SER A 382 18.68 -35.70 -2.30
C SER A 382 17.63 -36.38 -1.40
N GLY A 383 16.56 -35.68 -1.03
CA GLY A 383 15.40 -36.27 -0.34
C GLY A 383 15.66 -36.90 1.03
N TYR A 384 16.74 -36.52 1.74
CA TYR A 384 17.01 -37.08 3.08
C TYR A 384 15.94 -36.67 4.09
N GLN A 385 15.72 -37.51 5.09
CA GLN A 385 14.96 -37.12 6.28
C GLN A 385 15.87 -36.35 7.25
N ALA A 386 15.35 -35.28 7.84
CA ALA A 386 16.03 -34.49 8.86
C ALA A 386 15.10 -34.26 10.07
N LEU A 387 15.70 -34.05 11.24
CA LEU A 387 14.98 -33.90 12.50
C LEU A 387 14.96 -32.42 12.95
N PRO A 388 13.80 -31.74 12.89
CA PRO A 388 13.65 -30.39 13.43
C PRO A 388 13.29 -30.45 14.93
N TRP A 389 14.07 -29.73 15.73
CA TRP A 389 13.84 -29.49 17.15
C TRP A 389 13.50 -28.01 17.37
N ALA A 390 12.56 -27.72 18.27
CA ALA A 390 12.19 -26.35 18.63
C ALA A 390 12.22 -26.17 20.15
N PHE A 391 12.94 -25.14 20.60
CA PHE A 391 12.97 -24.70 21.99
C PHE A 391 12.38 -23.30 22.10
N PHE A 392 11.69 -23.03 23.20
CA PHE A 392 11.05 -21.73 23.47
C PHE A 392 11.61 -21.18 24.77
N LEU A 393 11.99 -19.90 24.79
CA LEU A 393 12.58 -19.22 25.94
C LEU A 393 12.05 -17.79 26.00
N ALA A 394 11.37 -17.42 27.09
CA ALA A 394 11.10 -16.01 27.37
C ALA A 394 12.17 -15.49 28.33
N ASN A 395 12.81 -14.36 27.98
CA ASN A 395 13.83 -13.71 28.80
C ASN A 395 13.63 -12.19 28.86
N VAL A 396 14.60 -11.51 29.46
CA VAL A 396 14.79 -10.06 29.35
C VAL A 396 16.28 -9.82 29.17
N SER A 397 16.65 -9.15 28.09
CA SER A 397 18.00 -8.65 27.82
C SER A 397 18.14 -7.23 28.36
N LEU A 398 19.11 -7.02 29.24
CA LEU A 398 19.52 -5.70 29.71
C LEU A 398 20.80 -5.33 28.95
N ASP A 399 20.66 -4.69 27.80
CA ASP A 399 21.79 -4.16 27.04
C ASP A 399 22.34 -2.90 27.74
N PRO A 400 23.62 -2.85 28.14
CA PRO A 400 24.16 -1.75 28.95
C PRO A 400 24.67 -0.55 28.13
N ASP A 401 24.82 -0.67 26.81
CA ASP A 401 25.57 0.27 25.96
C ASP A 401 24.71 1.34 25.24
N VAL A 402 23.49 1.63 25.70
CA VAL A 402 22.65 2.72 25.14
C VAL A 402 22.82 4.00 25.97
N PRO A 403 23.50 5.05 25.47
CA PRO A 403 23.74 6.28 26.24
C PRO A 403 22.44 7.07 26.51
N GLU A 404 22.35 7.65 27.71
CA GLU A 404 21.14 8.29 28.29
C GLU A 404 20.55 9.48 27.49
N ALA A 405 21.27 10.01 26.50
CA ALA A 405 21.02 11.33 25.92
C ALA A 405 19.79 11.46 25.00
N GLU A 406 19.41 10.41 24.25
CA GLU A 406 18.34 10.55 23.23
C GLU A 406 16.93 10.75 23.82
N MET A 407 16.69 10.34 25.08
CA MET A 407 15.34 10.25 25.64
C MET A 407 14.75 11.60 26.12
N SER A 408 15.58 12.65 26.25
CA SER A 408 15.14 13.97 26.74
C SER A 408 14.50 14.88 25.67
N SER A 409 14.83 14.66 24.40
CA SER A 409 14.57 15.61 23.30
C SER A 409 13.11 15.71 22.79
N LYS A 410 12.18 14.90 23.33
CA LYS A 410 10.78 14.78 22.84
C LYS A 410 9.71 15.17 23.87
N VAL A 411 9.98 16.19 24.70
CA VAL A 411 8.99 16.75 25.63
C VAL A 411 8.87 18.27 25.49
N SER A 412 8.16 18.72 24.45
CA SER A 412 7.70 20.13 24.35
C SER A 412 6.41 20.28 23.53
N HIS A 413 5.40 20.89 24.15
CA HIS A 413 4.19 21.46 23.54
C HIS A 413 3.25 20.54 22.72
N VAL A 414 2.26 19.98 23.40
CA VAL A 414 0.89 19.84 22.86
C VAL A 414 -0.06 20.60 23.78
N THR A 415 -0.68 21.67 23.29
CA THR A 415 -1.70 22.43 24.02
C THR A 415 -3.09 21.85 23.80
N PRO A 416 -3.96 21.77 24.83
CA PRO A 416 -5.33 21.32 24.65
C PRO A 416 -6.17 22.40 23.95
N VAL A 417 -7.09 21.98 23.07
CA VAL A 417 -8.15 22.82 22.50
C VAL A 417 -9.48 22.11 22.71
N THR A 418 -10.47 22.84 23.22
CA THR A 418 -11.78 22.31 23.62
C THR A 418 -12.91 22.95 22.80
N THR A 419 -14.11 22.36 22.87
CA THR A 419 -15.41 22.91 22.42
C THR A 419 -15.70 23.05 20.91
N ASN A 420 -16.41 22.04 20.41
CA ASN A 420 -17.76 22.13 19.81
C ASN A 420 -18.05 23.14 18.68
N SER A 421 -18.43 22.58 17.52
CA SER A 421 -19.54 23.09 16.71
C SER A 421 -20.26 21.93 16.01
N TYR A 422 -21.58 21.81 16.15
CA TYR A 422 -22.38 20.82 15.41
C TYR A 422 -22.49 21.20 13.93
N ASN A 423 -22.45 20.21 13.04
CA ASN A 423 -22.92 20.34 11.67
C ASN A 423 -23.52 19.02 11.17
N LEU A 424 -24.45 19.12 10.21
CA LEU A 424 -25.24 18.02 9.66
C LEU A 424 -24.41 17.10 8.73
N PRO A 425 -24.81 15.82 8.55
CA PRO A 425 -24.09 14.88 7.71
C PRO A 425 -24.17 15.26 6.22
N GLN A 426 -23.09 15.83 5.69
CA GLN A 426 -22.86 15.93 4.24
C GLN A 426 -22.33 14.60 3.72
N GLN A 427 -22.73 14.21 2.50
CA GLN A 427 -22.12 13.06 1.81
C GLN A 427 -20.63 13.36 1.53
N PRO A 428 -19.72 12.38 1.68
CA PRO A 428 -18.29 12.60 1.50
C PRO A 428 -17.98 12.99 0.06
N SER A 429 -17.29 14.11 -0.11
CA SER A 429 -16.84 14.55 -1.42
C SER A 429 -15.63 13.71 -1.85
N HIS A 430 -15.39 13.58 -3.16
CA HIS A 430 -14.27 12.79 -3.69
C HIS A 430 -12.88 13.38 -3.36
N VAL A 431 -12.82 14.49 -2.62
CA VAL A 431 -11.62 15.23 -2.20
C VAL A 431 -11.01 14.65 -0.91
N ASP A 432 -11.85 14.17 0.01
CA ASP A 432 -11.43 13.72 1.35
C ASP A 432 -10.59 12.42 1.29
N PHE A 433 -10.79 11.62 0.24
CA PHE A 433 -9.97 10.44 -0.05
C PHE A 433 -8.52 10.82 -0.38
N LEU A 434 -8.28 11.92 -1.10
CA LEU A 434 -6.93 12.36 -1.42
C LEU A 434 -6.21 12.96 -0.20
N ALA A 435 -6.94 13.66 0.68
CA ALA A 435 -6.40 14.13 1.96
C ALA A 435 -5.96 13.00 2.90
N SER A 436 -6.50 11.78 2.71
CA SER A 436 -6.13 10.57 3.46
C SER A 436 -5.15 9.64 2.71
N THR A 437 -4.74 9.95 1.48
CA THR A 437 -3.69 9.17 0.80
C THR A 437 -2.30 9.42 1.41
N PRO A 438 -1.50 8.38 1.70
CA PRO A 438 -0.13 8.55 2.18
C PRO A 438 0.76 9.38 1.26
N SER A 439 1.66 10.17 1.84
CA SER A 439 2.57 11.08 1.11
C SER A 439 3.49 10.38 0.09
N SER A 440 3.72 9.08 0.23
CA SER A 440 4.39 8.25 -0.78
C SER A 440 3.58 8.15 -2.08
N ILE A 441 2.25 8.01 -1.99
CA ILE A 441 1.36 7.88 -3.17
C ILE A 441 1.28 9.23 -3.90
N THR A 442 1.09 10.34 -3.17
CA THR A 442 1.07 11.68 -3.79
C THR A 442 2.43 12.00 -4.43
N ARG A 443 3.55 11.65 -3.78
CA ARG A 443 4.90 11.78 -4.38
C ARG A 443 5.05 10.97 -5.68
N VAL A 444 4.58 9.72 -5.72
CA VAL A 444 4.58 8.91 -6.97
C VAL A 444 3.67 9.52 -8.04
N LEU A 445 2.48 10.02 -7.66
CA LEU A 445 1.56 10.67 -8.61
C LEU A 445 2.17 11.96 -9.21
N THR A 446 2.92 12.73 -8.41
CA THR A 446 3.60 13.95 -8.89
C THR A 446 4.80 13.66 -9.79
N TYR A 447 5.55 12.58 -9.57
CA TYR A 447 6.61 12.15 -10.51
C TYR A 447 6.05 11.53 -11.80
N THR A 448 4.88 10.89 -11.75
CA THR A 448 4.22 10.28 -12.92
C THR A 448 3.34 11.26 -13.71
N SER A 449 2.87 12.36 -13.08
CA SER A 449 2.12 13.46 -13.70
C SER A 449 2.57 13.84 -15.12
N PRO A 450 3.85 14.18 -15.41
CA PRO A 450 4.26 14.54 -16.77
C PRO A 450 4.08 13.42 -17.80
N LEU A 451 4.23 12.15 -17.39
CA LEU A 451 3.98 10.98 -18.26
C LEU A 451 2.47 10.77 -18.48
N VAL A 452 1.65 10.97 -17.44
CA VAL A 452 0.18 10.94 -17.53
C VAL A 452 -0.32 12.03 -18.48
N HIS A 453 0.17 13.26 -18.37
CA HIS A 453 -0.17 14.36 -19.28
C HIS A 453 0.27 14.08 -20.73
N LEU A 454 1.48 13.54 -20.93
CA LEU A 454 1.97 13.14 -22.25
C LEU A 454 1.08 12.06 -22.89
N PHE A 455 0.69 11.04 -22.13
CA PHE A 455 -0.17 9.96 -22.60
C PHE A 455 -1.63 10.41 -22.81
N SER A 456 -2.15 11.26 -21.93
CA SER A 456 -3.44 11.96 -22.06
C SER A 456 -3.49 12.76 -23.37
N TYR A 457 -2.43 13.52 -23.68
CA TYR A 457 -2.32 14.27 -24.93
C TYR A 457 -2.21 13.36 -26.16
N PHE A 458 -1.36 12.32 -26.11
CA PHE A 458 -1.22 11.34 -27.20
C PHE A 458 -2.54 10.61 -27.53
N LEU A 459 -3.25 10.10 -26.52
CA LEU A 459 -4.58 9.52 -26.72
C LEU A 459 -5.59 10.56 -27.24
N SER A 460 -5.44 11.83 -26.86
CA SER A 460 -6.31 12.90 -27.35
C SER A 460 -6.07 13.22 -28.83
N LEU A 461 -4.82 13.16 -29.31
CA LEU A 461 -4.47 13.22 -30.74
C LEU A 461 -5.05 12.02 -31.51
N LEU A 462 -4.84 10.81 -30.98
CA LEU A 462 -5.29 9.54 -31.60
C LEU A 462 -6.83 9.44 -31.69
N SER A 463 -7.53 10.07 -30.75
CA SER A 463 -9.01 10.15 -30.73
C SER A 463 -9.58 11.36 -31.50
N TRP A 464 -8.72 12.23 -32.05
CA TRP A 464 -9.10 13.51 -32.68
C TRP A 464 -9.93 14.42 -31.76
N SER A 465 -9.49 14.53 -30.52
CA SER A 465 -10.14 15.29 -29.44
C SER A 465 -9.31 16.47 -28.92
N THR A 466 -8.22 16.83 -29.61
CA THR A 466 -7.43 18.03 -29.35
C THR A 466 -8.17 19.30 -29.74
N ARG A 467 -7.79 20.44 -29.13
CA ARG A 467 -8.41 21.74 -29.37
C ARG A 467 -8.25 22.24 -30.80
N SER A 468 -7.19 21.81 -31.51
CA SER A 468 -7.09 21.94 -32.96
C SER A 468 -6.98 20.57 -33.64
N SER A 469 -7.69 20.38 -34.75
CA SER A 469 -7.59 19.18 -35.59
C SER A 469 -6.26 19.11 -36.35
N SER A 470 -5.56 20.25 -36.48
CA SER A 470 -4.25 20.37 -37.11
C SER A 470 -3.17 19.57 -36.41
N GLU A 471 -3.21 19.48 -35.07
CA GLU A 471 -2.27 18.66 -34.30
C GLU A 471 -2.39 17.16 -34.66
N SER A 472 -3.62 16.64 -34.78
CA SER A 472 -3.88 15.27 -35.26
C SER A 472 -3.48 15.06 -36.73
N CYS A 473 -3.57 16.10 -37.57
CA CYS A 473 -3.06 16.02 -38.95
C CYS A 473 -1.53 15.93 -39.00
N LEU A 474 -0.83 16.65 -38.12
CA LEU A 474 0.63 16.56 -38.01
C LEU A 474 1.10 15.17 -37.54
N LEU A 475 0.33 14.48 -36.68
CA LEU A 475 0.60 13.08 -36.32
C LEU A 475 0.52 12.13 -37.53
N VAL A 476 -0.44 12.35 -38.43
CA VAL A 476 -0.56 11.56 -39.69
C VAL A 476 0.59 11.88 -40.65
N ALA A 477 0.98 13.15 -40.79
CA ALA A 477 2.14 13.54 -41.60
C ALA A 477 3.45 12.96 -41.05
N ALA A 478 3.63 12.95 -39.72
CA ALA A 478 4.78 12.32 -39.07
C ALA A 478 4.82 10.81 -39.35
N TRP A 479 3.69 10.11 -39.25
CA TRP A 479 3.58 8.69 -39.63
C TRP A 479 4.01 8.43 -41.08
N TRP A 480 3.60 9.29 -42.02
CA TRP A 480 4.05 9.20 -43.42
C TRP A 480 5.57 9.38 -43.55
N THR A 481 6.18 10.35 -42.86
CA THR A 481 7.65 10.52 -42.91
C THR A 481 8.41 9.33 -42.33
N ILE A 482 7.91 8.73 -41.24
CA ILE A 482 8.50 7.52 -40.62
C ILE A 482 8.44 6.34 -41.58
N CYS A 483 7.29 6.12 -42.25
CA CYS A 483 7.15 5.01 -43.19
C CYS A 483 7.90 5.22 -44.50
N LEU A 484 7.99 6.45 -45.01
CA LEU A 484 8.67 6.75 -46.28
C LEU A 484 10.20 6.71 -46.17
N TYR A 485 10.77 7.11 -45.03
CA TYR A 485 12.23 7.26 -44.87
C TYR A 485 12.81 6.52 -43.64
N PRO A 486 12.46 5.24 -43.38
CA PRO A 486 12.86 4.54 -42.16
C PRO A 486 14.39 4.41 -42.01
N ARG A 487 15.10 4.20 -43.12
CA ARG A 487 16.57 4.09 -43.13
C ARG A 487 17.26 5.38 -42.71
N GLU A 488 16.83 6.50 -43.29
CA GLU A 488 17.43 7.81 -43.06
C GLU A 488 17.03 8.38 -41.70
N LEU A 489 15.83 8.04 -41.19
CA LEU A 489 15.38 8.42 -39.85
C LEU A 489 16.14 7.68 -38.74
N ILE A 490 16.55 6.42 -38.95
CA ILE A 490 17.41 5.68 -38.01
C ILE A 490 18.84 6.27 -38.02
N ILE A 491 19.40 6.55 -39.20
CA ILE A 491 20.78 7.01 -39.35
C ILE A 491 20.97 8.48 -38.91
N TYR A 492 20.10 9.39 -39.35
CA TYR A 492 20.24 10.83 -39.09
C TYR A 492 19.24 11.36 -38.06
N GLY A 493 18.01 10.82 -38.05
CA GLY A 493 16.93 11.28 -37.16
C GLY A 493 17.22 11.08 -35.68
N THR A 494 18.00 10.05 -35.32
CA THR A 494 18.50 9.82 -33.96
C THR A 494 19.39 10.97 -33.47
N HIS A 495 20.41 11.33 -34.25
CA HIS A 495 21.31 12.46 -33.93
C HIS A 495 20.59 13.81 -33.98
N ILE A 496 19.74 14.05 -34.98
CA ILE A 496 18.95 15.29 -35.10
C ILE A 496 17.99 15.44 -33.91
N GLY A 497 17.32 14.36 -33.48
CA GLY A 497 16.45 14.36 -32.31
C GLY A 497 17.22 14.68 -31.01
N LEU A 498 18.42 14.10 -30.84
CA LEU A 498 19.27 14.34 -29.67
C LEU A 498 19.80 15.80 -29.64
N ILE A 499 20.23 16.33 -30.78
CA ILE A 499 20.63 17.75 -30.93
C ILE A 499 19.44 18.68 -30.68
N SER A 500 18.24 18.34 -31.19
CA SER A 500 17.02 19.12 -30.95
C SER A 500 16.61 19.10 -29.47
N TRP A 501 16.77 17.98 -28.78
CA TRP A 501 16.47 17.85 -27.35
C TRP A 501 17.45 18.63 -26.47
N ILE A 502 18.76 18.60 -26.79
CA ILE A 502 19.77 19.45 -26.14
C ILE A 502 19.47 20.93 -26.41
N SER A 503 19.12 21.29 -27.64
CA SER A 503 18.79 22.68 -28.00
C SER A 503 17.52 23.18 -27.30
N TRP A 504 16.48 22.34 -27.20
CA TRP A 504 15.23 22.68 -26.52
C TRP A 504 15.42 22.85 -25.01
N SER A 505 16.10 21.89 -24.36
CA SER A 505 16.38 21.95 -22.92
C SER A 505 17.30 23.12 -22.56
N TRP A 506 18.24 23.51 -23.42
CA TRP A 506 19.03 24.74 -23.27
C TRP A 506 18.17 26.02 -23.40
N VAL A 507 17.23 26.06 -24.35
CA VAL A 507 16.28 27.18 -24.52
C VAL A 507 15.28 27.27 -23.36
N GLU A 508 14.77 26.15 -22.83
CA GLU A 508 13.96 26.14 -21.59
C GLU A 508 14.78 26.59 -20.38
N LYS A 509 16.02 26.09 -20.29
CA LYS A 509 17.15 26.61 -19.52
C LYS A 509 17.13 28.12 -19.34
N GLY A 510 17.49 28.78 -20.43
CA GLY A 510 17.61 30.23 -20.54
C GLY A 510 16.28 30.99 -20.45
N LYS A 511 15.12 30.34 -20.68
CA LYS A 511 13.81 30.95 -20.40
C LYS A 511 13.50 30.95 -18.90
N SER A 512 13.82 29.87 -18.19
CA SER A 512 13.60 29.76 -16.74
C SER A 512 14.43 30.80 -15.98
N GLU A 513 15.73 30.87 -16.30
CA GLU A 513 16.67 31.84 -15.72
C GLU A 513 16.25 33.29 -15.99
N ARG A 514 15.72 33.61 -17.18
CA ARG A 514 15.20 34.96 -17.53
C ARG A 514 13.86 35.33 -16.89
N LEU A 515 13.09 34.37 -16.37
CA LEU A 515 11.81 34.65 -15.70
C LEU A 515 11.92 34.76 -14.16
N GLY A 516 13.13 34.65 -13.59
CA GLY A 516 13.36 34.86 -12.15
C GLY A 516 12.63 33.87 -11.25
N LYS A 517 12.14 32.74 -11.78
CA LYS A 517 11.51 31.70 -10.96
C LYS A 517 12.61 30.90 -10.26
N SER A 518 12.77 31.16 -8.97
CA SER A 518 13.53 30.32 -8.04
C SER A 518 13.13 28.85 -8.17
N ASN A 519 14.07 27.94 -7.84
CA ASN A 519 13.85 26.49 -7.87
C ASN A 519 12.70 26.05 -6.96
N PHE A 520 11.48 26.10 -7.47
CA PHE A 520 10.27 25.72 -6.75
C PHE A 520 10.22 24.19 -6.68
N THR A 521 10.77 23.64 -5.60
CA THR A 521 10.52 22.27 -5.18
C THR A 521 9.02 22.09 -5.03
N LEU A 522 8.41 21.35 -5.96
CA LEU A 522 6.97 21.18 -6.05
C LEU A 522 6.43 20.43 -4.82
N ALA A 523 6.09 21.20 -3.78
CA ALA A 523 4.87 20.95 -3.02
C ALA A 523 3.72 21.09 -4.03
N ALA A 524 3.38 19.99 -4.69
CA ALA A 524 2.39 19.98 -5.76
C ALA A 524 1.07 20.51 -5.22
N SER A 525 0.48 21.48 -5.93
CA SER A 525 -0.77 22.05 -5.46
C SER A 525 -1.87 20.99 -5.48
N GLN A 526 -2.81 21.07 -4.54
CA GLN A 526 -3.96 20.17 -4.51
C GLN A 526 -4.78 20.26 -5.81
N LEU A 527 -4.70 21.40 -6.51
CA LEU A 527 -5.29 21.63 -7.84
C LEU A 527 -4.56 20.82 -8.94
N ASP A 528 -3.23 20.76 -8.94
CA ASP A 528 -2.45 19.94 -9.88
C ASP A 528 -2.72 18.44 -9.65
N LEU A 529 -2.80 18.02 -8.37
CA LEU A 529 -3.14 16.64 -8.02
C LEU A 529 -4.54 16.27 -8.52
N ASN A 530 -5.55 17.09 -8.21
CA ASN A 530 -6.93 16.91 -8.70
C ASN A 530 -7.00 16.84 -10.23
N ARG A 531 -6.22 17.67 -10.93
CA ARG A 531 -6.12 17.65 -12.39
C ARG A 531 -5.55 16.32 -12.91
N THR A 532 -4.46 15.81 -12.32
CA THR A 532 -3.89 14.52 -12.75
C THR A 532 -4.88 13.36 -12.57
N VAL A 533 -5.65 13.34 -11.47
CA VAL A 533 -6.70 12.35 -11.24
C VAL A 533 -7.83 12.46 -12.28
N GLN A 534 -8.30 13.68 -12.59
CA GLN A 534 -9.30 13.90 -13.65
C GLN A 534 -8.80 13.45 -15.03
N GLU A 535 -7.53 13.68 -15.35
CA GLU A 535 -6.93 13.21 -16.61
C GLU A 535 -6.81 11.67 -16.66
N ILE A 536 -6.54 10.99 -15.54
CA ILE A 536 -6.58 9.52 -15.44
C ILE A 536 -7.98 8.96 -15.71
N HIS A 537 -9.04 9.57 -15.17
CA HIS A 537 -10.42 9.16 -15.50
C HIS A 537 -10.74 9.36 -16.99
N ASN A 538 -10.33 10.49 -17.58
CA ASN A 538 -10.50 10.76 -19.01
C ASN A 538 -9.75 9.75 -19.90
N ILE A 539 -8.54 9.33 -19.49
CA ILE A 539 -7.79 8.22 -20.11
C ILE A 539 -8.60 6.90 -20.02
N SER A 540 -9.14 6.57 -18.85
CA SER A 540 -9.95 5.36 -18.63
C SER A 540 -11.18 5.32 -19.53
N ASP A 541 -11.94 6.42 -19.61
CA ASP A 541 -13.14 6.51 -20.46
C ASP A 541 -12.79 6.33 -21.95
N LYS A 542 -11.74 7.01 -22.42
CA LYS A 542 -11.21 6.85 -23.78
C LYS A 542 -10.80 5.40 -24.06
N LEU A 543 -10.07 4.78 -23.14
CA LEU A 543 -9.63 3.38 -23.26
C LEU A 543 -10.82 2.40 -23.25
N SER A 544 -11.86 2.65 -22.44
CA SER A 544 -13.08 1.85 -22.41
C SER A 544 -13.82 1.88 -23.76
N SER A 545 -13.80 3.02 -24.46
CA SER A 545 -14.40 3.16 -25.80
C SER A 545 -13.64 2.35 -26.86
N PHE A 546 -12.31 2.26 -26.73
CA PHE A 546 -11.47 1.41 -27.58
C PHE A 546 -11.64 -0.08 -27.25
N HIS A 547 -11.74 -0.44 -25.96
CA HIS A 547 -12.01 -1.80 -25.52
C HIS A 547 -13.39 -2.31 -26.01
N LYS A 548 -14.42 -1.45 -26.04
CA LYS A 548 -15.72 -1.76 -26.66
C LYS A 548 -15.62 -2.05 -28.17
N LEU A 549 -14.75 -1.33 -28.90
CA LEU A 549 -14.49 -1.63 -30.32
C LEU A 549 -13.75 -2.98 -30.50
N LEU A 550 -12.78 -3.28 -29.63
CA LEU A 550 -12.07 -4.57 -29.61
C LEU A 550 -13.02 -5.74 -29.30
N ASN A 551 -13.88 -5.60 -28.28
CA ASN A 551 -14.83 -6.65 -27.92
C ASN A 551 -15.90 -6.86 -29.00
N ASN A 552 -16.34 -5.79 -29.67
CA ASN A 552 -17.23 -5.88 -30.84
C ASN A 552 -16.55 -6.53 -32.06
N ALA A 553 -15.22 -6.49 -32.18
CA ALA A 553 -14.51 -7.29 -33.17
C ALA A 553 -14.39 -8.76 -32.71
N ASN A 554 -14.07 -8.97 -31.44
CA ASN A 554 -13.87 -10.29 -30.84
C ASN A 554 -15.17 -11.13 -30.81
N SER A 555 -16.35 -10.50 -30.75
CA SER A 555 -17.64 -11.19 -30.84
C SER A 555 -17.91 -11.85 -32.20
N TYR A 556 -17.24 -11.39 -33.28
CA TYR A 556 -17.25 -12.09 -34.57
C TYR A 556 -16.27 -13.29 -34.61
N ILE A 557 -15.36 -13.39 -33.64
CA ILE A 557 -14.35 -14.44 -33.52
C ILE A 557 -14.71 -15.39 -32.36
N ASN A 558 -15.95 -15.85 -32.34
CA ASN A 558 -16.42 -16.82 -31.34
C ASN A 558 -16.05 -18.26 -31.75
N TRP A 559 -14.89 -18.72 -31.30
CA TRP A 559 -14.36 -20.08 -31.51
C TRP A 559 -15.27 -21.22 -30.97
N SER A 560 -16.29 -20.89 -30.18
CA SER A 560 -17.24 -21.86 -29.62
C SER A 560 -18.24 -22.41 -30.64
N ASP A 561 -18.47 -21.69 -31.74
CA ASP A 561 -19.38 -22.12 -32.83
C ASP A 561 -18.55 -22.69 -34.00
N PRO A 562 -18.67 -23.99 -34.34
CA PRO A 562 -17.91 -24.58 -35.44
C PRO A 562 -18.32 -24.04 -36.82
N VAL A 563 -19.53 -23.52 -36.98
CA VAL A 563 -20.03 -22.93 -38.24
C VAL A 563 -19.39 -21.56 -38.47
N GLN A 564 -19.33 -20.72 -37.43
CA GLN A 564 -18.62 -19.42 -37.51
C GLN A 564 -17.11 -19.61 -37.62
N THR A 565 -16.54 -20.56 -36.87
CA THR A 565 -15.11 -20.89 -36.92
C THR A 565 -14.69 -21.34 -38.33
N ARG A 566 -15.45 -22.25 -38.97
CA ARG A 566 -15.20 -22.66 -40.35
C ARG A 566 -15.30 -21.50 -41.33
N LYS A 567 -16.30 -20.62 -41.17
CA LYS A 567 -16.51 -19.41 -41.99
C LYS A 567 -15.31 -18.45 -41.91
N VAL A 568 -14.86 -18.12 -40.71
CA VAL A 568 -13.68 -17.26 -40.48
C VAL A 568 -12.41 -17.89 -41.06
N LEU A 569 -12.20 -19.19 -40.84
CA LEU A 569 -11.01 -19.90 -41.33
C LEU A 569 -10.97 -19.98 -42.87
N MET A 570 -12.10 -20.20 -43.54
CA MET A 570 -12.18 -20.13 -45.00
C MET A 570 -11.96 -18.70 -45.53
N GLY A 571 -12.51 -17.68 -44.86
CA GLY A 571 -12.25 -16.27 -45.21
C GLY A 571 -10.77 -15.88 -45.08
N LEU A 572 -10.07 -16.37 -44.06
CA LEU A 572 -8.62 -16.21 -43.91
C LEU A 572 -7.85 -16.97 -45.01
N ALA A 573 -8.23 -18.20 -45.31
CA ALA A 573 -7.59 -19.02 -46.34
C ALA A 573 -7.70 -18.41 -47.76
N TYR A 574 -8.83 -17.79 -48.10
CA TYR A 574 -9.02 -17.13 -49.40
C TYR A 574 -8.43 -15.70 -49.46
N SER A 575 -8.41 -14.97 -48.35
CA SER A 575 -7.81 -13.62 -48.33
C SER A 575 -6.28 -13.63 -48.33
N TYR A 576 -5.64 -14.69 -47.81
CA TYR A 576 -4.18 -14.80 -47.78
C TYR A 576 -3.48 -14.79 -49.17
N PRO A 577 -3.87 -15.58 -50.18
CA PRO A 577 -3.27 -15.49 -51.52
C PRO A 577 -3.57 -14.15 -52.21
N VAL A 578 -4.72 -13.53 -51.95
CA VAL A 578 -5.04 -12.17 -52.44
C VAL A 578 -4.13 -11.13 -51.79
N TRP A 579 -3.81 -11.29 -50.49
CA TRP A 579 -2.86 -10.43 -49.78
C TRP A 579 -1.42 -10.59 -50.29
N ILE A 580 -0.99 -11.81 -50.63
CA ILE A 580 0.32 -12.05 -51.28
C ILE A 580 0.36 -11.37 -52.65
N LEU A 581 -0.67 -11.55 -53.48
CA LEU A 581 -0.77 -10.89 -54.78
C LEU A 581 -0.75 -9.36 -54.65
N PHE A 582 -1.43 -8.81 -53.64
CA PHE A 582 -1.41 -7.37 -53.36
C PHE A 582 -0.01 -6.87 -52.98
N ASN A 583 0.73 -7.57 -52.12
CA ASN A 583 2.10 -7.20 -51.74
C ASN A 583 3.13 -7.43 -52.87
N TYR A 584 2.80 -8.21 -53.90
CA TYR A 584 3.61 -8.32 -55.13
C TYR A 584 3.53 -7.05 -55.99
N PHE A 585 2.37 -6.39 -56.05
CA PHE A 585 2.18 -5.13 -56.79
C PHE A 585 2.42 -3.87 -55.95
N VAL A 586 2.27 -3.96 -54.62
CA VAL A 586 2.39 -2.83 -53.68
C VAL A 586 3.46 -3.14 -52.65
N SER A 587 4.58 -2.41 -52.70
CA SER A 587 5.66 -2.54 -51.71
C SER A 587 5.16 -2.38 -50.27
N LEU A 588 5.71 -3.17 -49.35
CA LEU A 588 5.43 -3.15 -47.91
C LEU A 588 5.44 -1.73 -47.30
N THR A 589 6.31 -0.85 -47.80
CA THR A 589 6.35 0.57 -47.42
C THR A 589 4.97 1.24 -47.56
N TRP A 590 4.30 1.01 -48.69
CA TRP A 590 2.99 1.58 -48.97
C TRP A 590 1.87 0.87 -48.21
N THR A 591 1.98 -0.43 -47.94
CA THR A 591 0.97 -1.15 -47.15
C THR A 591 0.96 -0.66 -45.69
N PHE A 592 2.13 -0.42 -45.08
CA PHE A 592 2.23 0.22 -43.76
C PHE A 592 1.71 1.68 -43.74
N ILE A 593 1.98 2.48 -44.80
CA ILE A 593 1.41 3.83 -44.94
C ILE A 593 -0.12 3.75 -44.94
N ILE A 594 -0.71 2.92 -45.81
CA ILE A 594 -2.17 2.82 -45.98
C ILE A 594 -2.85 2.32 -44.70
N VAL A 595 -2.36 1.23 -44.10
CA VAL A 595 -2.96 0.63 -42.88
C VAL A 595 -2.82 1.57 -41.68
N GLY A 596 -1.65 2.17 -41.46
CA GLY A 596 -1.44 3.10 -40.35
C GLY A 596 -2.23 4.41 -40.52
N THR A 597 -2.35 4.94 -41.74
CA THR A 597 -3.20 6.11 -42.03
C THR A 597 -4.66 5.80 -41.74
N PHE A 598 -5.15 4.63 -42.18
CA PHE A 598 -6.52 4.18 -41.92
C PHE A 598 -6.81 4.08 -40.41
N PHE A 599 -5.86 3.53 -39.63
CA PHE A 599 -5.98 3.46 -38.16
C PHE A 599 -5.97 4.85 -37.50
N LEU A 600 -4.98 5.69 -37.81
CA LEU A 600 -4.87 7.04 -37.23
C LEU A 600 -6.07 7.93 -37.58
N VAL A 601 -6.63 7.79 -38.78
CA VAL A 601 -7.80 8.56 -39.25
C VAL A 601 -9.13 7.92 -38.82
N TRP A 602 -9.16 6.66 -38.35
CA TRP A 602 -10.39 5.93 -38.01
C TRP A 602 -11.32 6.71 -37.08
N ASN A 603 -10.79 7.31 -36.01
CA ASN A 603 -11.57 8.06 -35.03
C ASN A 603 -11.85 9.51 -35.43
N SER A 604 -11.28 10.00 -36.53
CA SER A 604 -11.49 11.38 -37.02
C SER A 604 -12.97 11.68 -37.31
N PRO A 605 -13.47 12.90 -37.00
CA PRO A 605 -14.81 13.33 -37.38
C PRO A 605 -15.10 13.12 -38.88
N TRP A 606 -14.13 13.40 -39.74
CA TRP A 606 -14.24 13.19 -41.19
C TRP A 606 -14.43 11.70 -41.54
N SER A 607 -13.67 10.80 -40.91
CA SER A 607 -13.83 9.35 -41.10
C SER A 607 -15.20 8.87 -40.63
N LYS A 608 -15.70 9.36 -39.49
CA LYS A 608 -17.05 9.04 -38.98
C LYS A 608 -18.14 9.47 -39.99
N VAL A 609 -18.05 10.67 -40.55
CA VAL A 609 -18.97 11.17 -41.59
C VAL A 609 -18.84 10.38 -42.90
N ILE A 610 -17.62 10.12 -43.37
CA ILE A 610 -17.37 9.35 -44.60
C ILE A 610 -17.91 7.93 -44.47
N ARG A 611 -17.63 7.23 -43.36
CA ARG A 611 -18.13 5.88 -43.10
C ARG A 611 -19.65 5.84 -42.99
N TYR A 612 -20.28 6.81 -42.31
CA TYR A 612 -21.74 6.92 -42.25
C TYR A 612 -22.37 7.14 -43.64
N THR A 613 -21.80 8.03 -44.45
CA THR A 613 -22.27 8.30 -45.82
C THR A 613 -22.07 7.11 -46.76
N LEU A 614 -20.93 6.42 -46.67
CA LEU A 614 -20.66 5.19 -47.45
C LEU A 614 -21.63 4.06 -47.06
N MET A 615 -21.79 3.78 -45.77
CA MET A 615 -22.73 2.74 -45.28
C MET A 615 -24.19 3.01 -45.68
N ARG A 616 -24.57 4.28 -45.90
CA ARG A 616 -25.89 4.67 -46.40
C ARG A 616 -26.04 4.58 -47.93
N SER A 617 -24.94 4.42 -48.68
CA SER A 617 -24.96 4.32 -50.14
C SER A 617 -25.32 2.91 -50.59
N GLN A 618 -26.40 2.76 -51.37
CA GLN A 618 -26.79 1.46 -51.94
C GLN A 618 -25.74 0.89 -52.90
N LEU A 619 -24.94 1.73 -53.57
CA LEU A 619 -23.83 1.26 -54.42
C LEU A 619 -22.72 0.64 -53.57
N PHE A 620 -22.31 1.31 -52.49
CA PHE A 620 -21.31 0.78 -51.57
C PHE A 620 -21.83 -0.48 -50.86
N SER A 621 -23.08 -0.49 -50.39
CA SER A 621 -23.71 -1.67 -49.80
C SER A 621 -23.75 -2.86 -50.77
N ARG A 622 -24.05 -2.65 -52.06
CA ARG A 622 -23.99 -3.71 -53.09
C ARG A 622 -22.56 -4.18 -53.35
N ILE A 623 -21.58 -3.27 -53.44
CA ILE A 623 -20.17 -3.63 -53.65
C ILE A 623 -19.63 -4.43 -52.46
N VAL A 624 -19.89 -3.98 -51.22
CA VAL A 624 -19.52 -4.70 -50.00
C VAL A 624 -20.22 -6.05 -49.94
N SER A 625 -21.52 -6.13 -50.24
CA SER A 625 -22.25 -7.41 -50.29
C SER A 625 -21.73 -8.36 -51.37
N PHE A 626 -21.31 -7.84 -52.52
CA PHE A 626 -20.70 -8.63 -53.61
C PHE A 626 -19.31 -9.15 -53.22
N VAL A 627 -18.46 -8.28 -52.65
CA VAL A 627 -17.11 -8.66 -52.20
C VAL A 627 -17.15 -9.62 -51.01
N PHE A 628 -18.01 -9.39 -50.02
CA PHE A 628 -18.21 -10.35 -48.92
C PHE A 628 -18.84 -11.65 -49.44
N GLY A 629 -19.87 -11.61 -50.30
CA GLY A 629 -20.45 -12.82 -50.88
C GLY A 629 -19.45 -13.66 -51.69
N PHE A 630 -18.49 -13.01 -52.36
CA PHE A 630 -17.41 -13.67 -53.10
C PHE A 630 -16.32 -14.26 -52.17
N LEU A 631 -15.94 -13.56 -51.10
CA LEU A 631 -15.00 -14.04 -50.08
C LEU A 631 -15.61 -15.08 -49.12
N TRP A 632 -16.93 -15.13 -49.01
CA TRP A 632 -17.68 -15.77 -47.93
C TRP A 632 -18.85 -16.61 -48.47
N CYS A 633 -18.54 -17.45 -49.47
CA CYS A 633 -19.49 -18.26 -50.23
C CYS A 633 -20.56 -18.94 -49.36
N GLY A 634 -21.82 -18.52 -49.53
CA GLY A 634 -23.00 -19.08 -48.89
C GLY A 634 -24.25 -18.29 -49.26
N ASP A 635 -25.32 -18.99 -49.67
CA ASP A 635 -26.49 -18.38 -50.28
C ASP A 635 -27.30 -17.48 -49.35
N PHE A 636 -27.78 -16.36 -49.89
CA PHE A 636 -28.69 -15.44 -49.18
C PHE A 636 -30.11 -15.58 -49.75
N GLN A 637 -30.86 -16.55 -49.22
CA GLN A 637 -32.21 -16.86 -49.68
C GLN A 637 -33.19 -15.73 -49.31
N GLN A 638 -34.03 -15.33 -50.27
CA GLN A 638 -34.82 -14.09 -50.19
C GLN A 638 -36.29 -14.38 -49.85
N GLU A 639 -36.70 -14.18 -48.59
CA GLU A 639 -38.13 -14.26 -48.23
C GLU A 639 -38.89 -12.98 -48.62
N GLY A 640 -40.03 -13.19 -49.30
CA GLY A 640 -40.83 -12.11 -49.90
C GLY A 640 -41.96 -11.61 -49.00
N SER A 641 -42.02 -10.28 -48.80
CA SER A 641 -43.14 -9.63 -48.11
C SER A 641 -44.40 -9.61 -48.99
N LYS A 642 -45.49 -10.22 -48.53
CA LYS A 642 -46.82 -10.11 -49.17
C LYS A 642 -47.48 -8.78 -48.80
N ASN A 643 -47.90 -8.01 -49.80
CA ASN A 643 -48.68 -6.79 -49.59
C ASN A 643 -50.18 -7.09 -49.42
N VAL A 644 -50.81 -6.45 -48.44
CA VAL A 644 -52.22 -6.06 -48.47
C VAL A 644 -52.25 -4.57 -48.15
N GLY A 645 -53.00 -3.77 -48.92
CA GLY A 645 -52.93 -2.30 -48.86
C GLY A 645 -54.28 -1.63 -48.67
N THR A 646 -54.26 -0.30 -48.70
CA THR A 646 -55.47 0.53 -48.86
C THR A 646 -55.08 1.85 -49.51
N ARG A 647 -56.04 2.54 -50.14
CA ARG A 647 -55.81 3.63 -51.09
C ARG A 647 -56.86 4.72 -50.91
N SER A 648 -56.44 5.96 -50.69
CA SER A 648 -57.30 7.14 -50.70
C SER A 648 -56.56 8.35 -51.29
N LEU A 649 -57.31 9.40 -51.64
CA LEU A 649 -56.92 10.48 -52.55
C LEU A 649 -56.94 11.87 -51.85
N PRO A 650 -56.37 12.92 -52.47
CA PRO A 650 -55.94 14.13 -51.74
C PRO A 650 -57.01 15.22 -51.65
N ALA A 651 -56.75 16.21 -50.79
CA ALA A 651 -57.43 17.50 -50.77
C ALA A 651 -56.40 18.64 -50.94
N VAL A 652 -56.79 19.71 -51.64
CA VAL A 652 -55.95 20.87 -51.97
C VAL A 652 -56.64 22.13 -51.48
N ARG A 653 -55.93 23.03 -50.75
CA ARG A 653 -56.28 24.46 -50.75
C ARG A 653 -55.12 25.41 -50.41
N GLU A 654 -54.77 26.21 -51.43
CA GLU A 654 -54.38 27.64 -51.47
C GLU A 654 -53.50 28.29 -50.37
N GLN A 655 -52.56 29.15 -50.81
CA GLN A 655 -51.73 30.05 -49.99
C GLN A 655 -52.38 31.46 -49.89
N PRO A 656 -51.90 32.38 -49.03
CA PRO A 656 -50.82 33.28 -49.49
C PRO A 656 -49.81 33.80 -48.41
N LYS A 657 -48.61 34.19 -48.90
CA LYS A 657 -47.78 35.40 -48.61
C LYS A 657 -48.00 36.15 -47.25
N LYS A 658 -46.98 36.64 -46.53
CA LYS A 658 -45.61 37.11 -46.92
C LYS A 658 -44.69 37.27 -45.68
N LEU A 659 -43.37 37.32 -45.90
CA LEU A 659 -42.32 37.76 -44.93
C LEU A 659 -42.38 39.29 -44.69
N PRO A 660 -41.79 39.90 -43.61
CA PRO A 660 -40.45 39.55 -43.07
C PRO A 660 -40.18 39.68 -41.54
N LEU A 661 -38.96 39.24 -41.17
CA LEU A 661 -38.10 39.72 -40.06
C LEU A 661 -38.62 39.72 -38.59
N LYS A 662 -38.28 38.64 -37.85
CA LYS A 662 -37.57 38.79 -36.56
C LYS A 662 -36.75 37.54 -36.20
N ASN A 663 -35.73 37.78 -35.37
CA ASN A 663 -34.69 36.89 -34.85
C ASN A 663 -35.00 35.38 -34.85
N ILE A 664 -34.22 34.60 -35.61
CA ILE A 664 -34.13 33.14 -35.40
C ILE A 664 -33.23 32.92 -34.17
N SER A 665 -33.84 32.86 -32.99
CA SER A 665 -33.21 32.18 -31.86
C SER A 665 -33.24 30.69 -32.16
N LEU A 666 -32.08 30.03 -32.13
CA LEU A 666 -32.04 28.58 -31.99
C LEU A 666 -32.51 28.26 -30.57
N LYS A 667 -33.69 27.63 -30.45
CA LYS A 667 -34.05 26.94 -29.22
C LYS A 667 -33.17 25.70 -29.12
N GLU A 668 -32.15 25.76 -28.27
CA GLU A 668 -31.55 24.54 -27.72
C GLU A 668 -32.52 24.01 -26.67
N ASP A 669 -33.47 23.16 -27.10
CA ASP A 669 -34.35 22.46 -26.17
C ASP A 669 -33.52 21.46 -25.33
N THR A 670 -33.84 21.34 -24.04
CA THR A 670 -33.11 20.50 -23.09
C THR A 670 -33.26 19.00 -23.38
N LYS A 671 -32.36 18.16 -22.84
CA LYS A 671 -32.39 16.69 -23.03
C LYS A 671 -33.75 16.06 -22.69
N THR A 672 -34.42 16.63 -21.69
CA THR A 672 -35.74 16.26 -21.17
C THR A 672 -36.58 17.51 -20.98
N SER A 673 -37.87 17.37 -21.23
CA SER A 673 -38.90 18.38 -21.04
C SER A 673 -40.24 17.71 -20.72
N ASP A 674 -41.20 18.47 -20.21
CA ASP A 674 -42.58 18.03 -20.04
C ASP A 674 -43.41 18.12 -21.34
N GLU A 675 -44.73 17.96 -21.24
CA GLU A 675 -45.67 18.08 -22.37
C GLU A 675 -45.87 19.54 -22.84
N TYR A 676 -45.59 20.53 -22.00
CA TYR A 676 -45.62 21.96 -22.35
C TYR A 676 -44.30 22.47 -22.96
N ASN A 677 -43.25 21.62 -22.97
CA ASN A 677 -41.87 21.90 -23.36
C ASN A 677 -41.12 22.83 -22.38
N GLU A 678 -41.47 22.77 -21.10
CA GLU A 678 -40.64 23.33 -20.01
C GLU A 678 -39.52 22.33 -19.65
N PRO A 679 -38.32 22.81 -19.27
CA PRO A 679 -37.17 21.95 -18.98
C PRO A 679 -37.35 21.21 -17.64
N VAL A 680 -37.18 19.89 -17.66
CA VAL A 680 -37.39 19.01 -16.49
C VAL A 680 -36.17 18.10 -16.29
N ASN A 681 -35.88 17.77 -15.03
CA ASN A 681 -34.82 16.83 -14.64
C ASN A 681 -34.90 15.50 -15.42
N ASP A 682 -33.75 14.84 -15.62
CA ASP A 682 -33.69 13.51 -16.24
C ASP A 682 -34.56 12.52 -15.44
N LYS A 683 -35.18 11.57 -16.16
CA LYS A 683 -36.19 10.59 -15.68
C LYS A 683 -35.86 9.91 -14.34
N ASP A 684 -34.59 9.60 -14.13
CA ASP A 684 -34.11 8.83 -12.98
C ASP A 684 -33.81 9.73 -11.75
N THR A 685 -34.01 11.05 -11.90
CA THR A 685 -33.85 12.12 -10.90
C THR A 685 -35.12 13.00 -10.77
N PHE A 686 -36.28 12.49 -11.22
CA PHE A 686 -37.55 13.19 -11.11
C PHE A 686 -38.29 12.81 -9.81
N GLU A 687 -38.35 13.76 -8.87
CA GLU A 687 -39.05 13.61 -7.58
C GLU A 687 -40.49 14.15 -7.65
N LEU A 688 -41.37 13.64 -6.78
CA LEU A 688 -42.75 14.14 -6.65
C LEU A 688 -42.80 15.44 -5.82
N PRO A 689 -43.84 16.28 -6.01
CA PRO A 689 -44.05 17.45 -5.17
C PRO A 689 -44.14 17.08 -3.69
N GLN A 690 -43.38 17.78 -2.84
CA GLN A 690 -43.34 17.54 -1.40
C GLN A 690 -44.72 17.70 -0.75
N ARG A 691 -44.97 16.93 0.32
CA ARG A 691 -46.18 16.98 1.16
C ARG A 691 -46.58 18.44 1.43
N LYS A 692 -47.79 18.82 1.01
CA LYS A 692 -48.29 20.18 1.18
C LYS A 692 -49.45 20.20 2.15
N GLU A 693 -49.22 20.86 3.28
CA GLU A 693 -50.23 21.07 4.31
C GLU A 693 -50.94 22.40 4.08
N MET A 694 -52.26 22.41 4.29
CA MET A 694 -53.12 23.58 4.18
C MET A 694 -54.07 23.63 5.38
N ILE A 695 -54.21 24.81 5.98
CA ILE A 695 -55.31 25.10 6.89
C ILE A 695 -56.47 25.60 6.02
N THR A 696 -57.63 24.98 6.13
CA THR A 696 -58.80 25.36 5.33
C THR A 696 -59.28 26.77 5.78
N PRO A 697 -59.51 27.73 4.87
CA PRO A 697 -59.94 29.08 5.25
C PRO A 697 -61.27 29.14 6.02
N GLU A 698 -62.07 28.08 5.93
CA GLU A 698 -63.45 28.02 6.41
C GLU A 698 -63.59 27.44 7.84
N ASP A 699 -62.58 26.71 8.35
CA ASP A 699 -62.68 26.05 9.67
C ASP A 699 -61.29 25.84 10.35
N PRO A 700 -60.91 26.69 11.34
CA PRO A 700 -59.52 26.81 11.82
C PRO A 700 -59.00 25.64 12.67
N ASN A 701 -59.86 24.66 12.98
CA ASN A 701 -59.46 23.41 13.64
C ASN A 701 -59.36 22.22 12.66
N THR A 702 -59.30 22.46 11.34
CA THR A 702 -59.04 21.40 10.34
C THR A 702 -57.72 21.60 9.58
N ARG A 703 -56.93 20.52 9.47
CA ARG A 703 -55.67 20.46 8.70
C ARG A 703 -55.88 19.52 7.53
N LYS A 704 -55.77 20.04 6.32
CA LYS A 704 -55.82 19.30 5.05
C LYS A 704 -54.40 19.04 4.57
N THR A 705 -54.02 17.77 4.47
CA THR A 705 -52.70 17.33 4.01
C THR A 705 -52.84 16.70 2.65
N ILE A 706 -52.08 17.19 1.67
CA ILE A 706 -52.06 16.69 0.30
C ILE A 706 -50.69 16.06 0.03
N GLU A 707 -50.71 14.80 -0.39
CA GLU A 707 -49.53 13.99 -0.68
C GLU A 707 -49.65 13.32 -2.06
N TRP A 708 -48.52 12.98 -2.66
CA TRP A 708 -48.44 12.30 -3.94
C TRP A 708 -47.66 11.00 -3.80
N GLU A 709 -48.21 9.91 -4.32
CA GLU A 709 -47.60 8.58 -4.31
C GLU A 709 -47.50 8.04 -5.74
N TRP A 710 -46.39 7.40 -6.09
CA TRP A 710 -46.26 6.68 -7.37
C TRP A 710 -47.10 5.39 -7.33
N VAL A 711 -48.08 5.28 -8.21
CA VAL A 711 -48.92 4.06 -8.32
C VAL A 711 -48.13 2.94 -8.98
N ASP A 712 -47.28 3.27 -9.95
CA ASP A 712 -46.59 2.30 -10.79
C ASP A 712 -45.14 2.07 -10.35
N PRO A 713 -44.61 0.83 -10.41
CA PRO A 713 -43.27 0.51 -9.96
C PRO A 713 -42.14 1.15 -10.79
N GLY A 714 -42.43 1.64 -11.99
CA GLY A 714 -41.46 2.32 -12.84
C GLY A 714 -42.09 3.00 -14.06
N TRP A 715 -41.28 3.77 -14.79
CA TRP A 715 -41.69 4.48 -16.01
C TRP A 715 -41.75 3.55 -17.23
N TRP A 716 -42.87 3.57 -17.96
CA TRP A 716 -43.00 2.92 -19.28
C TRP A 716 -42.95 3.93 -20.43
N ILE A 717 -42.89 3.41 -21.66
CA ILE A 717 -42.93 4.19 -22.90
C ILE A 717 -44.39 4.33 -23.32
N ASP A 718 -44.82 5.56 -23.62
CA ASP A 718 -46.12 5.80 -24.22
C ASP A 718 -46.04 5.58 -25.74
N TYR A 719 -46.94 4.73 -26.26
CA TYR A 719 -47.09 4.42 -27.68
C TYR A 719 -48.27 5.16 -28.33
N GLY A 720 -48.96 6.04 -27.60
CA GLY A 720 -50.04 6.88 -28.08
C GLY A 720 -49.57 7.95 -29.06
N GLY A 721 -49.74 7.70 -30.36
CA GLY A 721 -49.48 8.68 -31.42
C GLY A 721 -48.94 8.06 -32.70
N ALA A 722 -48.21 8.86 -33.49
CA ALA A 722 -47.54 8.38 -34.70
C ALA A 722 -46.15 7.84 -34.33
N VAL A 723 -46.10 6.74 -33.57
CA VAL A 723 -44.89 6.20 -32.94
C VAL A 723 -44.37 4.95 -33.66
N ASP A 724 -43.04 4.72 -33.67
CA ASP A 724 -42.42 3.50 -34.20
C ASP A 724 -42.39 2.31 -33.21
N LYS A 725 -41.85 1.16 -33.66
CA LYS A 725 -41.77 -0.08 -32.85
C LYS A 725 -40.92 0.04 -31.58
N GLU A 726 -40.09 1.08 -31.45
CA GLU A 726 -39.25 1.35 -30.28
C GLU A 726 -39.77 2.53 -29.46
N GLY A 727 -40.92 3.11 -29.78
CA GLY A 727 -41.43 4.27 -29.05
C GLY A 727 -40.91 5.64 -29.54
N TRP A 728 -40.31 5.73 -30.75
CA TRP A 728 -39.88 7.03 -31.29
C TRP A 728 -40.91 7.66 -32.23
N GLU A 729 -41.14 8.96 -32.04
CA GLU A 729 -41.93 9.82 -32.91
C GLU A 729 -40.98 10.82 -33.63
N TYR A 730 -41.02 10.85 -34.96
CA TYR A 730 -40.05 11.57 -35.81
C TYR A 730 -40.62 12.86 -36.40
N PHE A 731 -39.83 13.93 -36.32
CA PHE A 731 -40.23 15.30 -36.65
C PHE A 731 -39.24 15.99 -37.62
N ASP A 732 -39.65 17.13 -38.18
CA ASP A 732 -38.73 18.01 -38.92
C ASP A 732 -37.88 18.90 -37.98
N ASN A 733 -36.96 19.70 -38.55
CA ASN A 733 -36.10 20.64 -37.82
C ASN A 733 -36.87 21.76 -37.06
N ARG A 734 -38.20 21.75 -37.05
CA ARG A 734 -39.05 22.69 -36.31
C ARG A 734 -40.03 21.96 -35.38
N TRP A 735 -39.79 20.68 -35.07
CA TRP A 735 -40.67 19.83 -34.28
C TRP A 735 -42.10 19.72 -34.84
N ASN A 736 -42.28 19.88 -36.16
CA ASN A 736 -43.59 19.86 -36.81
C ASN A 736 -43.89 18.56 -37.55
N ASN A 737 -45.20 18.27 -37.67
CA ASN A 737 -45.81 17.10 -38.29
C ASN A 737 -45.26 15.76 -37.74
N PRO A 738 -45.85 15.11 -36.71
CA PRO A 738 -45.36 13.83 -36.19
C PRO A 738 -45.36 12.69 -37.24
N SER A 739 -44.55 11.65 -37.04
CA SER A 739 -44.51 10.48 -37.92
C SER A 739 -43.83 9.24 -37.31
N SER A 740 -44.37 8.05 -37.56
CA SER A 740 -43.89 6.76 -37.05
C SER A 740 -42.76 6.14 -37.88
N LYS A 741 -42.20 6.88 -38.85
CA LYS A 741 -41.18 6.38 -39.78
C LYS A 741 -40.08 7.41 -39.97
N SER A 742 -38.84 7.01 -39.67
CA SER A 742 -37.65 7.76 -40.04
C SER A 742 -37.57 7.93 -41.56
N ALA A 743 -37.37 9.17 -42.02
CA ALA A 743 -37.37 9.54 -43.43
C ALA A 743 -36.43 10.73 -43.67
N PHE A 744 -36.03 10.99 -44.92
CA PHE A 744 -34.95 11.95 -45.22
C PHE A 744 -35.19 13.41 -44.78
N ARG A 745 -36.47 13.83 -44.59
CA ARG A 745 -36.84 15.15 -44.06
C ARG A 745 -37.20 15.13 -42.57
N ARG A 746 -36.92 14.03 -41.88
CA ARG A 746 -37.06 13.88 -40.42
C ARG A 746 -35.69 13.85 -39.79
N TYR A 747 -35.46 14.77 -38.86
CA TYR A 747 -34.13 15.08 -38.34
C TYR A 747 -34.10 15.08 -36.81
N THR A 748 -35.23 15.43 -36.18
CA THR A 748 -35.46 15.35 -34.73
C THR A 748 -36.36 14.15 -34.42
N ARG A 749 -36.28 13.65 -33.19
CA ARG A 749 -37.16 12.59 -32.67
C ARG A 749 -37.34 12.76 -31.17
N ARG A 750 -38.50 12.35 -30.66
CA ARG A 750 -38.78 12.25 -29.21
C ARG A 750 -39.36 10.87 -28.89
N ARG A 751 -39.29 10.49 -27.62
CA ARG A 751 -39.94 9.30 -27.03
C ARG A 751 -40.63 9.78 -25.76
N LYS A 752 -41.94 9.56 -25.63
CA LYS A 752 -42.68 9.87 -24.41
C LYS A 752 -42.45 8.77 -23.37
N TRP A 753 -42.22 9.16 -22.12
CA TRP A 753 -42.21 8.28 -20.96
C TRP A 753 -43.35 8.69 -20.02
N ALA A 754 -44.08 7.72 -19.48
CA ALA A 754 -45.21 7.95 -18.60
C ALA A 754 -45.07 7.16 -17.29
N ARG A 755 -45.64 7.70 -16.21
CA ARG A 755 -45.78 7.07 -14.90
C ARG A 755 -46.95 7.73 -14.16
N THR A 756 -47.81 6.98 -13.49
CA THR A 756 -48.97 7.54 -12.78
C THR A 756 -48.62 7.86 -11.33
N ALA A 757 -48.93 9.07 -10.90
CA ALA A 757 -48.97 9.44 -9.49
C ALA A 757 -50.42 9.63 -9.03
N ARG A 758 -50.73 9.17 -7.82
CA ARG A 758 -52.01 9.37 -7.15
C ARG A 758 -51.87 10.48 -6.12
N MET A 759 -52.81 11.42 -6.11
CA MET A 759 -52.99 12.33 -4.98
C MET A 759 -53.73 11.61 -3.85
N ILE A 760 -53.22 11.76 -2.63
CA ILE A 760 -53.88 11.34 -1.39
C ILE A 760 -54.18 12.61 -0.59
N GLU A 761 -55.46 12.78 -0.23
CA GLU A 761 -55.91 13.87 0.64
C GLU A 761 -56.33 13.31 1.99
N THR A 762 -55.75 13.86 3.06
CA THR A 762 -56.08 13.49 4.45
C THR A 762 -56.53 14.73 5.22
N ILE A 763 -57.68 14.65 5.88
CA ILE A 763 -58.23 15.73 6.73
C ILE A 763 -58.15 15.28 8.19
N GLN A 764 -57.46 16.07 9.03
CA GLN A 764 -57.37 15.85 10.47
C GLN A 764 -58.00 17.02 11.23
N LYS A 765 -58.73 16.72 12.31
CA LYS A 765 -59.30 17.73 13.22
C LYS A 765 -58.37 17.92 14.42
N ILE A 766 -58.09 19.16 14.80
CA ILE A 766 -57.16 19.53 15.87
C ILE A 766 -57.95 19.99 17.08
N GLU A 767 -57.80 19.28 18.19
CA GLU A 767 -58.20 19.75 19.52
C GLU A 767 -56.99 20.39 20.21
N LYS A 768 -57.22 21.48 20.95
CA LYS A 768 -56.15 22.27 21.60
C LYS A 768 -56.30 22.24 23.13
N PRO A 769 -55.24 21.95 23.89
CA PRO A 769 -55.24 22.19 25.33
C PRO A 769 -55.19 23.71 25.60
N PHE A 770 -55.91 24.16 26.62
CA PHE A 770 -55.92 25.56 27.07
C PHE A 770 -54.96 25.74 28.26
N ASN A 771 -54.29 26.89 28.37
CA ASN A 771 -53.26 27.10 29.39
C ASN A 771 -53.04 28.59 29.73
N SER A 772 -53.49 29.05 30.91
CA SER A 772 -52.98 30.26 31.59
C SER A 772 -53.60 30.49 32.98
N THR A 773 -52.77 30.39 34.03
CA THR A 773 -52.78 31.19 35.29
C THR A 773 -54.11 31.66 35.92
N SER A 774 -54.45 31.09 37.09
CA SER A 774 -54.52 31.84 38.37
C SER A 774 -54.74 30.92 39.59
N GLU A 775 -53.86 31.01 40.59
CA GLU A 775 -54.16 30.67 42.00
C GLU A 775 -55.17 31.69 42.59
N PRO A 776 -55.95 31.40 43.65
CA PRO A 776 -55.52 30.64 44.84
C PRO A 776 -56.52 29.59 45.41
N ASP A 777 -56.08 28.99 46.51
CA ASP A 777 -56.78 28.22 47.56
C ASP A 777 -58.32 28.12 47.50
N GLU A 778 -58.83 26.87 47.52
CA GLU A 778 -59.49 26.37 48.73
C GLU A 778 -59.44 24.83 48.82
N LYS A 779 -59.64 24.28 50.03
CA LYS A 779 -59.73 22.83 50.29
C LYS A 779 -61.16 22.33 50.08
N ILE A 780 -61.33 21.02 49.87
CA ILE A 780 -62.24 20.10 50.61
C ILE A 780 -62.42 18.78 49.81
N ASP A 781 -61.87 17.68 50.34
CA ASP A 781 -62.33 16.29 50.09
C ASP A 781 -63.74 16.11 50.72
N PRO A 782 -64.56 15.05 50.46
CA PRO A 782 -64.17 13.69 50.06
C PRO A 782 -65.21 12.92 49.19
N ILE A 783 -65.19 11.57 49.31
CA ILE A 783 -66.23 10.57 48.98
C ILE A 783 -66.20 10.06 47.52
N GLU A 784 -65.59 8.91 47.17
CA GLU A 784 -65.77 7.49 47.63
C GLU A 784 -66.79 6.71 46.75
N ASN A 785 -66.61 5.39 46.68
CA ASN A 785 -67.44 4.34 46.05
C ASN A 785 -67.29 4.22 44.52
N THR A 786 -66.65 3.18 43.92
CA THR A 786 -66.64 1.71 44.07
C THR A 786 -67.62 0.97 43.14
N ASN A 787 -67.17 -0.19 42.66
CA ASN A 787 -67.93 -1.30 42.05
C ASN A 787 -68.40 -1.12 40.58
N ASP A 788 -68.52 -2.19 39.77
CA ASP A 788 -68.29 -3.62 40.05
C ASP A 788 -67.81 -4.46 38.83
N SER A 789 -67.48 -5.71 39.14
CA SER A 789 -67.45 -6.94 38.32
C SER A 789 -68.78 -7.21 37.55
N SER A 790 -68.95 -8.18 36.63
CA SER A 790 -68.08 -8.96 35.72
C SER A 790 -68.98 -9.90 34.86
N VAL A 791 -68.43 -10.58 33.82
CA VAL A 791 -68.95 -11.85 33.22
C VAL A 791 -70.28 -11.69 32.42
N ASP A 792 -70.63 -12.41 31.34
CA ASP A 792 -70.46 -13.83 30.97
C ASP A 792 -70.65 -14.16 29.44
N ASN A 793 -70.18 -15.33 28.98
CA ASN A 793 -70.69 -16.24 27.88
C ASN A 793 -70.98 -15.68 26.43
N LYS A 794 -70.90 -16.40 25.28
CA LYS A 794 -70.85 -17.85 24.91
C LYS A 794 -70.56 -18.13 23.40
N LEU A 795 -70.18 -19.38 23.05
CA LEU A 795 -70.15 -20.08 21.71
C LEU A 795 -69.30 -19.43 20.57
N SER A 796 -68.45 -20.13 19.78
CA SER A 796 -68.52 -21.35 18.93
C SER A 796 -69.15 -21.13 17.53
N SER A 797 -68.80 -21.85 16.45
CA SER A 797 -68.11 -23.15 16.32
C SER A 797 -67.44 -23.34 14.94
N ASN A 798 -66.56 -24.35 14.79
CA ASN A 798 -66.18 -25.06 13.54
C ASN A 798 -65.33 -24.28 12.48
N ASP A 799 -64.55 -24.90 11.57
CA ASP A 799 -64.19 -26.33 11.40
C ASP A 799 -62.77 -26.59 10.79
N HIS A 800 -61.95 -27.32 11.56
CA HIS A 800 -61.29 -28.61 11.23
C HIS A 800 -60.28 -28.90 10.08
N LYS A 801 -59.22 -29.64 10.50
CA LYS A 801 -58.36 -30.65 9.78
C LYS A 801 -57.23 -30.15 8.88
N ASP A 802 -56.08 -30.82 8.70
CA ASP A 802 -55.27 -31.93 9.31
C ASP A 802 -53.88 -31.78 8.62
N GLU A 803 -52.66 -32.20 9.01
CA GLU A 803 -51.89 -32.70 10.19
C GLU A 803 -50.38 -32.40 9.83
N GLU A 804 -49.26 -32.73 10.50
CA GLU A 804 -48.88 -33.65 11.60
C GLU A 804 -47.74 -33.00 12.46
N SER A 805 -46.59 -33.64 12.75
CA SER A 805 -45.64 -33.18 13.81
C SER A 805 -44.13 -33.54 13.66
N SER A 806 -43.33 -33.14 14.68
CA SER A 806 -41.92 -33.47 15.00
C SER A 806 -40.80 -32.93 14.07
N ILE A 807 -39.62 -32.45 14.50
CA ILE A 807 -38.78 -32.50 15.74
C ILE A 807 -37.72 -33.63 15.76
N SER A 808 -36.53 -33.27 16.26
CA SER A 808 -35.19 -33.90 16.28
C SER A 808 -35.09 -35.39 16.67
N ASP A 809 -34.03 -36.14 16.31
CA ASP A 809 -32.74 -36.15 17.01
C ASP A 809 -31.61 -36.88 16.24
N GLN A 810 -30.44 -36.23 16.04
CA GLN A 810 -29.06 -36.73 16.26
C GLN A 810 -27.99 -35.70 15.88
#